data_AF-A0A5M6IDL3-F1
#
_entry.id   AF-A0A5M6IDL3-F1
#
_cell.length_a   1.000
_cell.length_b   1.000
_cell.length_c   1.000
_cell.angle_alpha   90.00
_cell.angle_beta   90.00
_cell.angle_gamma   90.00
#
_symmetry.space_group_name_H-M   'P 1'
#
loop_
_entity.id
_entity.type
_entity.pdbx_description
1 polymer ?
#
loop_
_entity_poly.entity_id
_entity_poly.type
_entity_poly.pdbx_seq_one_letter_code
_entity_poly.pdbx_strand_id
1 'polypeptide(L)'
;MLAETFLEEFGRLAAGTDGVRKLRELVLNLAISGRLSDRRPEDGHAQALVEAAAIAIRSAVKSGEIRKPRYFGKAEDRTPTNLIPANWVTTCLGDLGLISPRNEAPDEAAAGFVPMAEIEAKFGLPHGFEERKWADIKSGYTHVANGDVVLAKITPCFENGKSAAITGLPNDLGAGTTELHVFRQLAHVVEEDYVLAFLKSESFIQAGVPRMTGTAGQKRVPADYFALSSFPLPPLPEQQRIVAKVKELMALCDELETRQAEETGLKRAAAASALHHLTEARTPEESADRWSLLVPRFGELFDELETIKALRRAILHSAAFGQLTEHLPTDGSASELLDEIGAQRSKLLAENLPTKNEAATQSRKLDNQQIPDALPALPTNWQWATLMQCCRWVVDCRNKTAKYSPSGATLLRTNNIRDGKLILADVKFVDDETYDKWTERYRPAANDLIITREAPMGEVCLLDDQYTYCLGQRLMLASIIPGTIEPKFLLYSLRDPELMDRVQDKPVGSTVQHFRVGGIETLLVPVPPLAEQKRIVVKVDKLMALCDRLEEQAREGERLGAELMASLVHVLTETDPDGGGAVEPVGFSADTPSVAAPEQANTSEIPGAKSAHDVFPSEADKRAESKVTSEVDTRFKEAVLVGAIVKAFFDAGGEPIGNFRLQKAVYFARRHNGEHVGQMEYLKKAAGPYNPSMKYSGGIAIAKQKSWLREMRGRFGFGHVPGPAAEEMENWFAKYGFGDPARWVAEHFRFKKNEEWETLATVDYAMEHLQSLGVEADAAQVLQYIRADDEWRPKIEKLRLTEMSVGTAMLEVKALFSAESGDDSV
;
A
#
# COMPACT_ATOMS: atom_id res chain seq x y z
N MET A 1 17.37 30.60 -9.18
CA MET A 1 17.49 30.00 -7.82
C MET A 1 18.93 29.54 -7.60
N LEU A 2 19.56 29.94 -6.49
CA LEU A 2 20.90 29.43 -6.13
C LEU A 2 20.80 27.97 -5.69
N ALA A 3 21.76 27.13 -6.07
CA ALA A 3 21.70 25.70 -5.79
C ALA A 3 21.83 25.37 -4.30
N GLU A 4 22.60 26.15 -3.55
CA GLU A 4 22.72 26.03 -2.10
C GLU A 4 21.37 26.26 -1.41
N THR A 5 20.64 27.31 -1.79
CA THR A 5 19.30 27.59 -1.28
C THR A 5 18.29 26.49 -1.64
N PHE A 6 18.40 25.88 -2.82
CA PHE A 6 17.55 24.75 -3.20
C PHE A 6 17.79 23.52 -2.31
N LEU A 7 19.05 23.20 -1.98
CA LEU A 7 19.32 22.08 -1.08
C LEU A 7 18.97 22.37 0.38
N GLU A 8 19.16 23.60 0.86
CA GLU A 8 18.80 23.96 2.23
C GLU A 8 17.27 23.91 2.45
N GLU A 9 16.50 24.45 1.51
CA GLU A 9 15.04 24.50 1.59
C GLU A 9 14.40 23.15 1.30
N PHE A 10 14.91 22.40 0.32
CA PHE A 10 14.26 21.18 -0.17
C PHE A 10 14.96 19.88 0.24
N GLY A 11 16.23 19.92 0.61
CA GLY A 11 16.99 18.74 1.04
C GLY A 11 16.48 18.16 2.37
N ARG A 12 15.99 19.02 3.28
CA ARG A 12 15.33 18.58 4.53
C ARG A 12 14.00 17.88 4.26
N LEU A 13 13.26 18.35 3.25
CA LEU A 13 11.98 17.78 2.83
C LEU A 13 12.16 16.49 2.02
N ALA A 14 13.36 16.26 1.49
CA ALA A 14 13.72 15.06 0.75
C ALA A 14 14.16 13.88 1.64
N ALA A 15 14.09 14.00 2.98
CA ALA A 15 14.47 12.95 3.93
C ALA A 15 13.59 11.69 3.90
N GLY A 16 12.41 11.74 3.26
CA GLY A 16 11.54 10.59 3.08
C GLY A 16 12.01 9.63 1.98
N THR A 17 11.48 8.41 1.98
CA THR A 17 11.82 7.29 1.07
C THR A 17 11.70 7.58 -0.43
N ASP A 18 11.04 8.69 -0.81
CA ASP A 18 10.82 9.13 -2.19
C ASP A 18 11.21 10.60 -2.44
N GLY A 19 11.83 11.25 -1.45
CA GLY A 19 12.09 12.69 -1.45
C GLY A 19 12.98 13.14 -2.60
N VAL A 20 14.13 12.48 -2.77
CA VAL A 20 15.07 12.77 -3.87
C VAL A 20 14.42 12.59 -5.23
N ARG A 21 13.63 11.53 -5.43
CA ARG A 21 12.94 11.26 -6.69
C ARG A 21 12.02 12.44 -7.05
N LYS A 22 11.21 12.90 -6.09
CA LYS A 22 10.33 14.07 -6.27
C LYS A 22 11.11 15.37 -6.53
N LEU A 23 12.30 15.54 -5.94
CA LEU A 23 13.16 16.68 -6.28
C LEU A 23 13.60 16.66 -7.75
N ARG A 24 13.97 15.49 -8.28
CA ARG A 24 14.33 15.37 -9.70
C ARG A 24 13.17 15.71 -10.61
N GLU A 25 11.97 15.23 -10.29
CA GLU A 25 10.75 15.56 -11.01
C GLU A 25 10.47 17.07 -10.98
N LEU A 26 10.62 17.71 -9.82
CA LEU A 26 10.49 19.16 -9.68
C LEU A 26 11.48 19.90 -10.58
N VAL A 27 12.76 19.51 -10.56
CA VAL A 27 13.80 20.12 -11.39
C VAL A 27 13.44 20.05 -12.87
N LEU A 28 12.97 18.90 -13.36
CA LEU A 28 12.55 18.74 -14.76
C LEU A 28 11.30 19.57 -15.09
N ASN A 29 10.33 19.64 -14.18
CA ASN A 29 9.12 20.46 -14.38
C ASN A 29 9.44 21.97 -14.39
N LEU A 30 10.35 22.43 -13.52
CA LEU A 30 10.84 23.82 -13.53
C LEU A 30 11.61 24.14 -14.82
N ALA A 31 12.36 23.18 -15.34
CA ALA A 31 13.11 23.32 -16.60
C ALA A 31 12.19 23.56 -17.81
N ILE A 32 11.06 22.85 -17.89
CA ILE A 32 10.12 22.95 -19.02
C ILE A 32 9.03 24.01 -18.85
N SER A 33 8.98 24.68 -17.69
CA SER A 33 8.04 25.78 -17.41
C SER A 33 8.69 27.17 -17.42
N GLY A 34 10.01 27.24 -17.64
CA GLY A 34 10.76 28.50 -17.70
C GLY A 34 11.01 29.15 -16.34
N ARG A 35 10.98 28.35 -15.26
CA ARG A 35 11.18 28.82 -13.87
C ARG A 35 12.55 28.48 -13.29
N LEU A 36 13.38 27.76 -14.05
CA LEU A 36 14.67 27.27 -13.56
C LEU A 36 15.84 28.23 -13.80
N SER A 37 15.75 29.12 -14.79
CA SER A 37 16.83 30.03 -15.19
C SER A 37 16.37 31.47 -15.29
N ASP A 38 17.31 32.40 -15.14
CA ASP A 38 17.04 33.82 -15.37
C ASP A 38 16.80 34.09 -16.86
N ARG A 39 15.71 34.81 -17.13
CA ARG A 39 15.34 35.30 -18.46
C ARG A 39 16.08 36.59 -18.74
N ARG A 40 16.68 36.70 -19.94
CA ARG A 40 17.43 37.90 -20.31
C ARG A 40 16.85 38.50 -21.59
N PRO A 41 16.59 39.82 -21.64
CA PRO A 41 16.05 40.47 -22.83
C PRO A 41 16.86 40.21 -24.11
N GLU A 42 18.18 40.04 -23.98
CA GLU A 42 19.09 39.75 -25.09
C GLU A 42 18.92 38.34 -25.69
N ASP A 43 18.22 37.42 -25.04
CA ASP A 43 18.00 36.07 -25.57
C ASP A 43 17.03 36.07 -26.76
N GLY A 44 16.22 37.14 -26.90
CA GLY A 44 15.21 37.25 -27.95
C GLY A 44 14.02 36.32 -27.75
N HIS A 45 13.34 35.99 -28.85
CA HIS A 45 12.12 35.17 -28.85
C HIS A 45 12.34 33.84 -29.59
N ALA A 46 11.89 32.75 -28.98
CA ALA A 46 12.01 31.39 -29.54
C ALA A 46 11.33 31.18 -30.91
N GLN A 47 10.45 32.10 -31.34
CA GLN A 47 9.81 32.04 -32.66
C GLN A 47 10.82 31.98 -33.80
N ALA A 48 11.95 32.69 -33.67
CA ALA A 48 13.03 32.65 -34.65
C ALA A 48 13.63 31.24 -34.83
N LEU A 49 13.64 30.42 -33.78
CA LEU A 49 14.15 29.04 -33.82
C LEU A 49 13.19 28.11 -34.57
N VAL A 50 11.88 28.25 -34.35
CA VAL A 50 10.85 27.50 -35.09
C VAL A 50 10.93 27.83 -36.58
N GLU A 51 11.11 29.10 -36.92
CA GLU A 51 11.29 29.54 -38.31
C GLU A 51 12.57 28.99 -38.94
N ALA A 52 13.69 29.02 -38.21
CA ALA A 52 14.96 28.44 -38.66
C ALA A 52 14.84 26.94 -38.94
N ALA A 53 14.20 26.18 -38.04
CA ALA A 53 13.93 24.76 -38.23
C ALA A 53 13.08 24.50 -39.48
N ALA A 54 12.01 25.28 -39.66
CA ALA A 54 11.13 25.17 -40.81
C ALA A 54 11.83 25.53 -42.13
N ILE A 55 12.81 26.45 -42.12
CA ILE A 55 13.65 26.75 -43.28
C ILE A 55 14.58 25.58 -43.60
N ALA A 56 15.26 25.03 -42.59
CA ALA A 56 16.16 23.90 -42.77
C ALA A 56 15.44 22.66 -43.33
N ILE A 57 14.30 22.29 -42.74
CA ILE A 57 13.47 21.17 -43.21
C ILE A 57 13.03 21.40 -44.66
N ARG A 58 12.53 22.59 -44.99
CA ARG A 58 12.09 22.90 -46.37
C ARG A 58 13.26 22.90 -47.37
N SER A 59 14.43 23.37 -46.96
CA SER A 59 15.65 23.34 -47.77
C SER A 59 16.08 21.90 -48.07
N ALA A 60 16.16 21.04 -47.05
CA ALA A 60 16.54 19.64 -47.19
C ALA A 60 15.53 18.81 -48.02
N VAL A 61 14.24 19.13 -47.93
CA VAL A 61 13.21 18.53 -48.81
C VAL A 61 13.40 19.00 -50.25
N LYS A 62 13.73 20.28 -50.46
CA LYS A 62 13.91 20.87 -51.80
C LYS A 62 15.20 20.36 -52.47
N SER A 63 16.27 20.13 -51.72
CA SER A 63 17.52 19.55 -52.23
C SER A 63 17.41 18.04 -52.53
N GLY A 64 16.36 17.38 -52.02
CA GLY A 64 16.15 15.93 -52.19
C GLY A 64 16.92 15.08 -51.18
N GLU A 65 17.60 15.70 -50.21
CA GLU A 65 18.34 15.02 -49.14
C GLU A 65 17.40 14.22 -48.22
N ILE A 66 16.20 14.74 -47.99
CA ILE A 66 15.16 14.06 -47.22
C ILE A 66 13.81 14.07 -47.96
N ARG A 67 12.96 13.09 -47.63
CA ARG A 67 11.53 13.16 -47.99
C ARG A 67 10.80 14.12 -47.05
N LYS A 68 9.68 14.68 -47.51
CA LYS A 68 8.81 15.53 -46.69
C LYS A 68 8.46 14.80 -45.37
N PRO A 69 8.84 15.34 -44.19
CA PRO A 69 8.57 14.67 -42.93
C PRO A 69 7.06 14.52 -42.68
N ARG A 70 6.66 13.37 -42.14
CA ARG A 70 5.24 13.02 -41.90
C ARG A 70 4.53 14.02 -40.97
N TYR A 71 5.24 14.57 -40.00
CA TYR A 71 4.66 15.36 -38.90
C TYR A 71 4.80 16.88 -39.10
N PHE A 72 5.67 17.31 -40.02
CA PHE A 72 5.96 18.71 -40.25
C PHE A 72 4.72 19.48 -40.70
N GLY A 73 4.36 20.52 -39.93
CA GLY A 73 3.23 21.40 -40.19
C GLY A 73 1.87 20.78 -39.92
N LYS A 74 1.79 19.66 -39.18
CA LYS A 74 0.50 19.09 -38.74
C LYS A 74 -0.05 19.89 -37.55
N ALA A 75 -1.34 20.25 -37.64
CA ALA A 75 -2.05 20.90 -36.55
C ALA A 75 -2.73 19.85 -35.66
N GLU A 76 -2.32 19.79 -34.40
CA GLU A 76 -3.16 19.33 -33.28
C GLU A 76 -3.44 20.51 -32.36
N ASP A 77 -4.36 20.35 -31.42
CA ASP A 77 -4.65 21.34 -30.38
C ASP A 77 -3.37 21.65 -29.59
N ARG A 78 -2.78 22.84 -29.83
CA ARG A 78 -1.51 23.30 -29.22
C ARG A 78 -1.76 24.06 -27.92
N THR A 79 -2.89 23.83 -27.26
CA THR A 79 -3.18 24.47 -25.98
C THR A 79 -2.04 24.13 -25.01
N PRO A 80 -1.29 25.13 -24.53
CA PRO A 80 -0.19 24.89 -23.60
C PRO A 80 -0.73 24.16 -22.38
N THR A 81 -0.09 23.04 -22.01
CA THR A 81 -0.44 22.33 -20.78
C THR A 81 -0.10 23.15 -19.54
N ASN A 82 0.85 24.09 -19.65
CA ASN A 82 1.31 24.99 -18.58
C ASN A 82 1.45 26.42 -19.11
N LEU A 83 1.38 27.41 -18.21
CA LEU A 83 1.82 28.78 -18.52
C LEU A 83 3.32 28.75 -18.84
N ILE A 84 3.69 29.26 -20.02
CA ILE A 84 5.09 29.42 -20.44
C ILE A 84 5.42 30.91 -20.53
N PRO A 85 6.70 31.30 -20.35
CA PRO A 85 7.13 32.68 -20.51
C PRO A 85 6.76 33.30 -21.86
N ALA A 86 6.47 34.60 -21.88
CA ALA A 86 6.10 35.32 -23.11
C ALA A 86 7.14 35.24 -24.26
N ASN A 87 8.43 35.03 -23.97
CA ASN A 87 9.49 34.90 -24.99
C ASN A 87 9.65 33.46 -25.52
N TRP A 88 8.92 32.49 -24.95
CA TRP A 88 8.90 31.09 -25.37
C TRP A 88 7.81 30.84 -26.42
N VAL A 89 7.89 29.70 -27.10
CA VAL A 89 6.88 29.27 -28.08
C VAL A 89 6.47 27.83 -27.80
N THR A 90 5.16 27.57 -27.80
CA THR A 90 4.64 26.21 -27.84
C THR A 90 4.73 25.65 -29.27
N THR A 91 5.51 24.59 -29.45
CA THR A 91 5.72 23.88 -30.72
C THR A 91 5.63 22.37 -30.50
N CYS A 92 6.15 21.55 -31.41
CA CYS A 92 6.31 20.11 -31.23
C CYS A 92 7.60 19.62 -31.89
N LEU A 93 8.08 18.44 -31.51
CA LEU A 93 9.30 17.85 -32.09
C LEU A 93 9.16 17.63 -33.61
N GLY A 94 7.96 17.32 -34.09
CA GLY A 94 7.68 17.16 -35.52
C GLY A 94 7.86 18.43 -36.37
N ASP A 95 7.78 19.61 -35.76
CA ASP A 95 8.03 20.91 -36.43
C ASP A 95 9.51 21.33 -36.36
N LEU A 96 10.29 20.75 -35.44
CA LEU A 96 11.68 21.11 -35.19
C LEU A 96 12.70 20.18 -35.89
N GLY A 97 12.27 18.98 -36.30
CA GLY A 97 13.18 17.99 -36.87
C GLY A 97 12.51 16.76 -37.47
N LEU A 98 13.28 15.69 -37.59
CA LEU A 98 12.89 14.41 -38.16
C LEU A 98 12.52 13.42 -37.06
N ILE A 99 11.46 12.64 -37.31
CA ILE A 99 11.02 11.57 -36.40
C ILE A 99 11.37 10.22 -37.02
N SER A 100 12.23 9.48 -36.32
CA SER A 100 12.76 8.18 -36.74
C SER A 100 13.33 8.18 -38.17
N PRO A 101 14.30 9.07 -38.48
CA PRO A 101 14.97 9.09 -39.79
C PRO A 101 15.73 7.78 -40.04
N ARG A 102 16.04 7.53 -41.31
CA ARG A 102 16.95 6.44 -41.71
C ARG A 102 18.34 7.00 -41.96
N ASN A 103 19.34 6.19 -41.67
CA ASN A 103 20.74 6.44 -42.01
C ASN A 103 21.13 5.57 -43.21
N GLU A 104 21.98 6.11 -44.07
CA GLU A 104 22.62 5.40 -45.17
C GLU A 104 24.13 5.46 -44.98
N ALA A 105 24.79 4.29 -45.04
CA ALA A 105 26.23 4.15 -44.85
C ALA A 105 26.73 2.85 -45.50
N PRO A 106 28.04 2.73 -45.79
CA PRO A 106 28.63 1.49 -46.29
C PRO A 106 28.46 0.32 -45.31
N ASP A 107 28.30 -0.89 -45.83
CA ASP A 107 28.03 -2.10 -45.05
C ASP A 107 29.13 -2.44 -44.02
N GLU A 108 30.37 -2.12 -44.34
CA GLU A 108 31.55 -2.38 -43.49
C GLU A 108 31.81 -1.27 -42.46
N ALA A 109 31.01 -0.19 -42.44
CA ALA A 109 31.20 0.88 -41.46
C ALA A 109 30.97 0.37 -40.04
N ALA A 110 31.86 0.72 -39.12
CA ALA A 110 31.64 0.51 -37.70
C ALA A 110 30.50 1.42 -37.22
N ALA A 111 29.56 0.85 -36.47
CA ALA A 111 28.35 1.49 -35.99
C ALA A 111 28.05 1.05 -34.56
N GLY A 112 27.44 1.91 -33.75
CA GLY A 112 27.03 1.55 -32.39
C GLY A 112 25.63 0.94 -32.34
N PHE A 113 25.46 -0.15 -31.62
CA PHE A 113 24.17 -0.74 -31.30
C PHE A 113 23.73 -0.39 -29.89
N VAL A 114 22.57 0.26 -29.72
CA VAL A 114 22.05 0.72 -28.42
C VAL A 114 20.92 -0.21 -27.94
N PRO A 115 21.21 -1.19 -27.08
CA PRO A 115 20.17 -2.05 -26.51
C PRO A 115 19.37 -1.32 -25.41
N MET A 116 18.17 -1.81 -25.09
CA MET A 116 17.29 -1.18 -24.09
C MET A 116 17.89 -1.16 -22.66
N ALA A 117 18.79 -2.10 -22.37
CA ALA A 117 19.48 -2.18 -21.08
C ALA A 117 20.40 -0.97 -20.87
N GLU A 118 21.01 -0.47 -21.93
CA GLU A 118 21.98 0.62 -21.94
C GLU A 118 21.33 2.02 -22.03
N ILE A 119 20.00 2.08 -21.89
CA ILE A 119 19.24 3.34 -21.83
C ILE A 119 18.76 3.54 -20.40
N GLU A 120 19.24 4.61 -19.77
CA GLU A 120 18.96 4.90 -18.37
C GLU A 120 17.64 5.67 -18.15
N ALA A 121 17.03 5.41 -17.00
CA ALA A 121 15.86 6.14 -16.54
C ALA A 121 16.26 7.50 -15.93
N LYS A 122 17.37 7.55 -15.18
CA LYS A 122 17.87 8.78 -14.56
C LYS A 122 18.36 9.78 -15.63
N PHE A 123 18.16 11.08 -15.37
CA PHE A 123 18.69 12.15 -16.22
C PHE A 123 20.21 12.29 -16.02
N GLY A 124 20.94 12.62 -17.08
CA GLY A 124 22.37 12.94 -17.02
C GLY A 124 23.32 11.73 -17.01
N LEU A 125 22.78 10.50 -16.96
CA LEU A 125 23.59 9.30 -17.18
C LEU A 125 23.79 9.05 -18.69
N PRO A 126 25.02 8.73 -19.13
CA PRO A 126 25.27 8.39 -20.52
C PRO A 126 24.60 7.06 -20.88
N HIS A 127 24.26 6.89 -22.15
CA HIS A 127 23.90 5.57 -22.66
C HIS A 127 25.17 4.75 -22.94
N GLY A 128 25.03 3.42 -22.91
CA GLY A 128 26.03 2.51 -23.48
C GLY A 128 25.70 2.11 -24.92
N PHE A 129 26.66 1.45 -25.58
CA PHE A 129 26.45 0.81 -26.88
C PHE A 129 27.45 -0.32 -27.11
N GLU A 130 27.10 -1.22 -28.02
CA GLU A 130 27.99 -2.27 -28.53
C GLU A 130 28.46 -1.91 -29.94
N GLU A 131 29.76 -1.95 -30.22
CA GLU A 131 30.25 -1.74 -31.58
C GLU A 131 29.91 -2.94 -32.48
N ARG A 132 29.31 -2.67 -33.64
CA ARG A 132 28.91 -3.68 -34.64
C ARG A 132 29.16 -3.16 -36.05
N LYS A 133 29.11 -4.05 -37.06
CA LYS A 133 29.10 -3.64 -38.47
C LYS A 133 27.73 -3.11 -38.86
N TRP A 134 27.70 -2.07 -39.68
CA TRP A 134 26.45 -1.49 -40.16
C TRP A 134 25.56 -2.51 -40.87
N ALA A 135 26.15 -3.41 -41.67
CA ALA A 135 25.42 -4.48 -42.37
C ALA A 135 24.53 -5.32 -41.44
N ASP A 136 24.97 -5.55 -40.19
CA ASP A 136 24.30 -6.42 -39.23
C ASP A 136 23.11 -5.74 -38.54
N ILE A 137 23.10 -4.40 -38.52
CA ILE A 137 22.12 -3.60 -37.75
C ILE A 137 21.34 -2.58 -38.59
N LYS A 138 21.66 -2.40 -39.88
CA LYS A 138 20.96 -1.47 -40.80
C LYS A 138 19.51 -1.87 -41.11
N SER A 139 19.13 -3.10 -40.79
CA SER A 139 17.79 -3.62 -41.07
C SER A 139 17.23 -4.32 -39.83
N GLY A 140 15.92 -4.20 -39.62
CA GLY A 140 15.26 -4.77 -38.43
C GLY A 140 15.43 -3.98 -37.14
N TYR A 141 16.14 -2.85 -37.15
CA TYR A 141 16.38 -1.99 -35.98
C TYR A 141 16.07 -0.51 -36.25
N THR A 142 16.06 0.30 -35.20
CA THR A 142 15.77 1.74 -35.27
C THR A 142 17.08 2.51 -35.45
N HIS A 143 17.22 3.31 -36.51
CA HIS A 143 18.48 4.00 -36.79
C HIS A 143 18.66 5.20 -35.84
N VAL A 144 19.89 5.43 -35.40
CA VAL A 144 20.29 6.55 -34.54
C VAL A 144 21.64 7.12 -34.99
N ALA A 145 21.92 8.36 -34.65
CA ALA A 145 23.18 9.07 -34.88
C ALA A 145 23.52 9.92 -33.64
N ASN A 146 24.75 10.42 -33.53
CA ASN A 146 25.09 11.37 -32.47
C ASN A 146 24.26 12.65 -32.64
N GLY A 147 23.81 13.21 -31.51
CA GLY A 147 22.88 14.34 -31.50
C GLY A 147 21.41 13.95 -31.62
N ASP A 148 21.10 12.66 -31.84
CA ASP A 148 19.72 12.19 -31.76
C ASP A 148 19.25 12.09 -30.30
N VAL A 149 17.96 12.33 -30.05
CA VAL A 149 17.34 12.07 -28.75
C VAL A 149 16.32 10.95 -28.90
N VAL A 150 16.44 9.91 -28.06
CA VAL A 150 15.63 8.69 -28.15
C VAL A 150 14.72 8.52 -26.95
N LEU A 151 13.56 7.90 -27.18
CA LEU A 151 12.59 7.55 -26.15
C LEU A 151 12.18 6.08 -26.30
N ALA A 152 12.22 5.32 -25.21
CA ALA A 152 11.64 3.98 -25.17
C ALA A 152 10.12 4.07 -25.33
N LYS A 153 9.54 3.31 -26.27
CA LYS A 153 8.09 3.36 -26.53
C LYS A 153 7.29 2.26 -25.86
N ILE A 154 7.91 1.22 -25.29
CA ILE A 154 7.24 0.03 -24.76
C ILE A 154 7.13 0.03 -23.23
N THR A 155 6.07 -0.57 -22.66
CA THR A 155 5.93 -0.86 -21.22
C THR A 155 6.96 -1.90 -20.73
N PRO A 156 7.56 -1.76 -19.54
CA PRO A 156 7.48 -0.61 -18.62
C PRO A 156 8.52 0.49 -18.89
N CYS A 157 9.32 0.36 -19.96
CA CYS A 157 10.45 1.26 -20.23
C CYS A 157 10.00 2.72 -20.48
N PHE A 158 8.90 2.92 -21.21
CA PHE A 158 8.29 4.24 -21.37
C PHE A 158 7.81 4.82 -20.03
N GLU A 159 7.08 4.02 -19.25
CA GLU A 159 6.53 4.42 -17.94
C GLU A 159 7.63 4.79 -16.95
N ASN A 160 8.81 4.18 -17.08
CA ASN A 160 10.00 4.49 -16.28
C ASN A 160 10.86 5.63 -16.86
N GLY A 161 10.44 6.30 -17.94
CA GLY A 161 11.16 7.44 -18.52
C GLY A 161 12.48 7.11 -19.23
N LYS A 162 12.70 5.85 -19.67
CA LYS A 162 13.92 5.47 -20.39
C LYS A 162 14.06 6.25 -21.70
N SER A 163 15.08 7.09 -21.76
CA SER A 163 15.39 8.00 -22.87
C SER A 163 16.84 8.45 -22.75
N ALA A 164 17.45 8.84 -23.87
CA ALA A 164 18.85 9.26 -23.92
C ALA A 164 19.10 10.27 -25.04
N ALA A 165 20.04 11.19 -24.81
CA ALA A 165 20.74 11.91 -25.87
C ALA A 165 21.90 11.04 -26.37
N ILE A 166 21.93 10.74 -27.66
CA ILE A 166 22.87 9.81 -28.27
C ILE A 166 24.18 10.51 -28.57
N THR A 167 25.29 9.95 -28.05
CA THR A 167 26.64 10.50 -28.21
C THR A 167 27.67 9.38 -28.30
N GLY A 168 28.85 9.69 -28.84
CA GLY A 168 29.99 8.76 -28.84
C GLY A 168 29.89 7.56 -29.77
N LEU A 169 28.88 7.48 -30.65
CA LEU A 169 28.77 6.42 -31.65
C LEU A 169 29.89 6.54 -32.70
N PRO A 170 30.50 5.42 -33.12
CA PRO A 170 31.50 5.42 -34.18
C PRO A 170 30.88 5.88 -35.50
N ASN A 171 31.62 6.70 -36.26
CA ASN A 171 31.21 7.24 -37.57
C ASN A 171 29.87 7.99 -37.58
N ASP A 172 29.41 8.49 -36.43
CA ASP A 172 28.08 9.11 -36.31
C ASP A 172 26.92 8.16 -36.71
N LEU A 173 27.13 6.86 -36.52
CA LEU A 173 26.27 5.83 -37.09
C LEU A 173 25.90 4.79 -36.03
N GLY A 174 24.61 4.52 -35.91
CA GLY A 174 24.14 3.43 -35.07
C GLY A 174 22.72 2.97 -35.35
N ALA A 175 22.33 1.94 -34.62
CA ALA A 175 20.94 1.50 -34.51
C ALA A 175 20.63 1.12 -33.06
N GLY A 176 19.47 1.50 -32.55
CA GLY A 176 18.95 1.02 -31.28
C GLY A 176 17.94 -0.11 -31.47
N THR A 177 17.49 -0.66 -30.35
CA THR A 177 16.35 -1.58 -30.30
C THR A 177 15.14 -1.06 -31.11
N THR A 178 14.31 -1.98 -31.62
CA THR A 178 13.09 -1.66 -32.37
C THR A 178 12.07 -0.86 -31.56
N GLU A 179 12.23 -0.86 -30.23
CA GLU A 179 11.31 -0.25 -29.28
C GLU A 179 11.64 1.23 -28.95
N LEU A 180 12.24 1.95 -29.89
CA LEU A 180 12.55 3.39 -29.76
C LEU A 180 11.72 4.27 -30.70
N HIS A 181 11.46 5.50 -30.23
CA HIS A 181 11.25 6.69 -31.05
C HIS A 181 12.54 7.51 -31.07
N VAL A 182 12.79 8.25 -32.15
CA VAL A 182 14.02 9.04 -32.34
C VAL A 182 13.66 10.41 -32.85
N PHE A 183 14.25 11.45 -32.28
CA PHE A 183 14.20 12.82 -32.76
C PHE A 183 15.58 13.25 -33.23
N ARG A 184 15.65 13.80 -34.46
CA ARG A 184 16.88 14.36 -35.05
C ARG A 184 16.62 15.79 -35.51
N GLN A 185 17.40 16.74 -35.02
CA GLN A 185 17.34 18.12 -35.50
C GLN A 185 18.19 18.36 -36.76
N LEU A 186 17.85 19.40 -37.55
CA LEU A 186 18.57 19.77 -38.78
C LEU A 186 19.23 21.15 -38.71
N ALA A 187 18.93 21.95 -37.69
CA ALA A 187 19.27 23.38 -37.63
C ALA A 187 19.92 23.82 -36.32
N HIS A 188 20.24 22.89 -35.42
CA HIS A 188 20.80 23.18 -34.08
C HIS A 188 19.97 24.23 -33.33
N VAL A 189 18.65 24.05 -33.35
CA VAL A 189 17.66 24.97 -32.74
C VAL A 189 17.27 24.55 -31.32
N VAL A 190 17.66 23.34 -30.92
CA VAL A 190 17.41 22.80 -29.59
C VAL A 190 18.67 22.15 -29.02
N GLU A 191 18.85 22.24 -27.72
CA GLU A 191 19.84 21.44 -26.98
C GLU A 191 19.30 20.03 -26.75
N GLU A 192 20.10 18.99 -27.02
CA GLU A 192 19.68 17.59 -26.89
C GLU A 192 19.23 17.25 -25.46
N ASP A 193 19.96 17.75 -24.47
CA ASP A 193 19.64 17.56 -23.06
C ASP A 193 18.38 18.33 -22.62
N TYR A 194 18.00 19.40 -23.32
CA TYR A 194 16.74 20.08 -23.07
C TYR A 194 15.56 19.23 -23.57
N VAL A 195 15.68 18.64 -24.76
CA VAL A 195 14.70 17.67 -25.27
C VAL A 195 14.64 16.45 -24.35
N LEU A 196 15.77 15.96 -23.86
CA LEU A 196 15.83 14.87 -22.90
C LEU A 196 15.12 15.21 -21.59
N ALA A 197 15.31 16.43 -21.06
CA ALA A 197 14.63 16.90 -19.86
C ALA A 197 13.10 16.91 -20.03
N PHE A 198 12.62 17.33 -21.20
CA PHE A 198 11.20 17.27 -21.54
C PHE A 198 10.67 15.83 -21.61
N LEU A 199 11.36 14.93 -22.31
CA LEU A 199 10.94 13.53 -22.46
C LEU A 199 10.97 12.74 -21.15
N LYS A 200 11.79 13.16 -20.17
CA LYS A 200 11.86 12.59 -18.81
C LYS A 200 10.92 13.28 -17.82
N SER A 201 10.26 14.38 -18.20
CA SER A 201 9.36 15.08 -17.30
C SER A 201 8.12 14.26 -16.98
N GLU A 202 7.67 14.31 -15.73
CA GLU A 202 6.51 13.57 -15.25
C GLU A 202 5.26 13.93 -16.06
N SER A 203 5.10 15.22 -16.40
CA SER A 203 3.97 15.71 -17.19
C SER A 203 3.89 15.04 -18.58
N PHE A 204 5.03 14.82 -19.25
CA PHE A 204 5.08 14.14 -20.53
C PHE A 204 4.86 12.62 -20.40
N ILE A 205 5.41 11.98 -19.37
CA ILE A 205 5.22 10.54 -19.19
C ILE A 205 3.77 10.23 -18.84
N GLN A 206 3.19 10.90 -17.84
CA GLN A 206 1.82 10.66 -17.37
C GLN A 206 0.76 10.97 -18.44
N ALA A 207 0.98 11.99 -19.29
CA ALA A 207 0.09 12.26 -20.41
C ALA A 207 0.17 11.18 -21.51
N GLY A 208 1.27 10.43 -21.59
CA GLY A 208 1.50 9.39 -22.58
C GLY A 208 1.02 8.00 -22.17
N VAL A 209 1.07 7.65 -20.87
CA VAL A 209 0.58 6.36 -20.33
C VAL A 209 -0.84 6.00 -20.80
N PRO A 210 -1.86 6.87 -20.69
CA PRO A 210 -3.21 6.54 -21.15
C PRO A 210 -3.34 6.43 -22.67
N ARG A 211 -2.38 6.96 -23.44
CA ARG A 211 -2.35 6.89 -24.92
C ARG A 211 -1.66 5.63 -25.44
N MET A 212 -1.04 4.82 -24.58
CA MET A 212 -0.38 3.59 -25.00
C MET A 212 -1.39 2.54 -25.48
N THR A 213 -1.05 1.84 -26.57
CA THR A 213 -1.93 0.84 -27.21
C THR A 213 -1.26 -0.54 -27.24
N GLY A 214 -2.04 -1.62 -27.17
CA GLY A 214 -1.54 -3.01 -27.17
C GLY A 214 -2.31 -3.94 -26.24
N THR A 215 -1.85 -5.18 -26.11
CA THR A 215 -2.39 -6.19 -25.18
C THR A 215 -1.79 -6.03 -23.78
N ALA A 216 -2.49 -6.52 -22.76
CA ALA A 216 -2.04 -6.41 -21.36
C ALA A 216 -0.63 -6.97 -21.19
N GLY A 217 0.32 -6.10 -20.80
CA GLY A 217 1.75 -6.42 -20.61
C GLY A 217 2.70 -5.91 -21.70
N GLN A 218 2.24 -5.58 -22.91
CA GLN A 218 3.08 -5.05 -24.00
C GLN A 218 2.39 -3.91 -24.75
N LYS A 219 2.26 -2.77 -24.08
CA LYS A 219 1.72 -1.55 -24.69
C LYS A 219 2.83 -0.69 -25.28
N ARG A 220 2.51 0.08 -26.32
CA ARG A 220 3.43 1.03 -26.97
C ARG A 220 2.84 2.43 -27.06
N VAL A 221 3.66 3.45 -26.79
CA VAL A 221 3.29 4.85 -27.01
C VAL A 221 3.33 5.14 -28.53
N PRO A 222 2.26 5.70 -29.12
CA PRO A 222 2.21 6.01 -30.54
C PRO A 222 3.28 7.03 -30.97
N ALA A 223 3.76 6.93 -32.21
CA ALA A 223 4.71 7.91 -32.77
C ALA A 223 4.08 9.31 -32.89
N ASP A 224 2.77 9.38 -33.15
CA ASP A 224 2.03 10.64 -33.20
C ASP A 224 2.11 11.37 -31.83
N TYR A 225 2.03 10.64 -30.71
CA TYR A 225 2.21 11.23 -29.37
C TYR A 225 3.60 11.84 -29.21
N PHE A 226 4.66 11.07 -29.51
CA PHE A 226 6.03 11.55 -29.41
C PHE A 226 6.29 12.77 -30.30
N ALA A 227 5.77 12.78 -31.52
CA ALA A 227 6.04 13.82 -32.50
C ALA A 227 5.23 15.11 -32.28
N LEU A 228 3.99 15.01 -31.81
CA LEU A 228 3.02 16.12 -31.80
C LEU A 228 2.71 16.67 -30.40
N SER A 229 3.26 16.06 -29.33
CA SER A 229 3.11 16.59 -27.98
C SER A 229 3.59 18.04 -27.87
N SER A 230 2.86 18.83 -27.08
CA SER A 230 3.17 20.23 -26.80
C SER A 230 4.56 20.36 -26.17
N PHE A 231 5.49 20.92 -26.93
CA PHE A 231 6.87 21.14 -26.55
C PHE A 231 7.11 22.63 -26.31
N PRO A 232 7.40 23.05 -25.07
CA PRO A 232 7.74 24.43 -24.76
C PRO A 232 9.17 24.71 -25.22
N LEU A 233 9.35 25.67 -26.13
CA LEU A 233 10.66 26.02 -26.68
C LEU A 233 11.14 27.38 -26.14
N PRO A 234 12.25 27.42 -25.38
CA PRO A 234 12.95 28.64 -25.01
C PRO A 234 13.88 29.13 -26.14
N PRO A 235 14.34 30.39 -26.09
CA PRO A 235 15.51 30.82 -26.85
C PRO A 235 16.74 29.95 -26.56
N LEU A 236 17.60 29.76 -27.56
CA LEU A 236 18.72 28.81 -27.48
C LEU A 236 19.73 29.14 -26.35
N PRO A 237 20.13 30.42 -26.13
CA PRO A 237 21.00 30.74 -25.00
C PRO A 237 20.35 30.44 -23.64
N GLU A 238 19.02 30.51 -23.55
CA GLU A 238 18.27 30.16 -22.34
C GLU A 238 18.23 28.64 -22.14
N GLN A 239 18.02 27.85 -23.21
CA GLN A 239 18.09 26.38 -23.16
C GLN A 239 19.42 25.89 -22.54
N GLN A 240 20.54 26.47 -22.96
CA GLN A 240 21.87 26.12 -22.43
C GLN A 240 21.99 26.39 -20.92
N ARG A 241 21.45 27.53 -20.46
CA ARG A 241 21.43 27.87 -19.03
C ARG A 241 20.51 26.94 -18.25
N ILE A 242 19.36 26.57 -18.80
CA ILE A 242 18.44 25.60 -18.21
C ILE A 242 19.15 24.25 -18.06
N VAL A 243 19.75 23.71 -19.13
CA VAL A 243 20.46 22.43 -19.12
C VAL A 243 21.59 22.42 -18.10
N ALA A 244 22.41 23.48 -18.08
CA ALA A 244 23.47 23.62 -17.08
C ALA A 244 22.91 23.55 -15.65
N LYS A 245 21.79 24.23 -15.39
CA LYS A 245 21.15 24.22 -14.07
C LYS A 245 20.51 22.88 -13.72
N VAL A 246 19.87 22.19 -14.68
CA VAL A 246 19.35 20.83 -14.47
C VAL A 246 20.48 19.89 -14.07
N LYS A 247 21.61 19.90 -14.80
CA LYS A 247 22.77 19.05 -14.49
C LYS A 247 23.32 19.32 -13.09
N GLU A 248 23.49 20.58 -12.73
CA GLU A 248 23.93 21.01 -11.39
C GLU A 248 23.01 20.44 -10.30
N LEU A 249 21.69 20.65 -10.42
CA LEU A 249 20.73 20.21 -9.41
C LEU A 249 20.57 18.68 -9.36
N MET A 250 20.71 17.98 -10.50
CA MET A 250 20.68 16.52 -10.55
C MET A 250 21.87 15.90 -9.84
N ALA A 251 23.07 16.46 -9.99
CA ALA A 251 24.27 16.02 -9.29
C ALA A 251 24.13 16.23 -7.77
N LEU A 252 23.55 17.33 -7.34
CA LEU A 252 23.25 17.58 -5.93
C LEU A 252 22.22 16.59 -5.36
N CYS A 253 21.21 16.22 -6.15
CA CYS A 253 20.29 15.15 -5.79
C CYS A 253 20.99 13.80 -5.65
N ASP A 254 22.00 13.49 -6.49
CA ASP A 254 22.79 12.25 -6.39
C ASP A 254 23.60 12.21 -5.09
N GLU A 255 24.24 13.34 -4.73
CA GLU A 255 24.99 13.47 -3.48
C GLU A 255 24.09 13.31 -2.26
N LEU A 256 22.90 13.91 -2.29
CA LEU A 256 21.93 13.82 -1.19
C LEU A 256 21.41 12.39 -1.02
N GLU A 257 21.12 11.68 -2.12
CA GLU A 257 20.72 10.25 -2.10
C GLU A 257 21.80 9.37 -1.47
N THR A 258 23.07 9.61 -1.81
CA THR A 258 24.20 8.85 -1.24
C THR A 258 24.36 9.14 0.24
N ARG A 259 24.29 10.41 0.66
CA ARG A 259 24.42 10.79 2.07
C ARG A 259 23.31 10.18 2.94
N GLN A 260 22.06 10.21 2.46
CA GLN A 260 20.93 9.59 3.16
C GLN A 260 21.11 8.07 3.30
N ALA A 261 21.54 7.40 2.24
CA ALA A 261 21.79 5.96 2.27
C ALA A 261 22.88 5.59 3.29
N GLU A 262 23.95 6.38 3.37
CA GLU A 262 25.02 6.21 4.36
C GLU A 262 24.52 6.44 5.80
N GLU A 263 23.78 7.52 6.05
CA GLU A 263 23.24 7.85 7.38
C GLU A 263 22.28 6.77 7.88
N THR A 264 21.30 6.36 7.06
CA THR A 264 20.38 5.26 7.37
C THR A 264 21.15 3.95 7.59
N GLY A 265 22.19 3.68 6.80
CA GLY A 265 23.06 2.52 6.97
C GLY A 265 23.77 2.49 8.32
N LEU A 266 24.40 3.60 8.71
CA LEU A 266 25.09 3.76 9.99
C LEU A 266 24.13 3.64 11.18
N LYS A 267 22.96 4.27 11.08
CA LYS A 267 21.91 4.21 12.09
C LYS A 267 21.40 2.79 12.31
N ARG A 268 21.13 2.05 11.25
CA ARG A 268 20.72 0.63 11.33
C ARG A 268 21.80 -0.23 11.97
N ALA A 269 23.07 -0.01 11.62
CA ALA A 269 24.19 -0.71 12.24
C ALA A 269 24.32 -0.39 13.74
N ALA A 270 24.18 0.87 14.12
CA ALA A 270 24.20 1.31 15.51
C ALA A 270 23.03 0.72 16.31
N ALA A 271 21.82 0.73 15.76
CA ALA A 271 20.64 0.12 16.38
C ALA A 271 20.84 -1.38 16.57
N ALA A 272 21.34 -2.09 15.54
CA ALA A 272 21.62 -3.52 15.62
C ALA A 272 22.67 -3.84 16.70
N SER A 273 23.76 -3.08 16.77
CA SER A 273 24.80 -3.23 17.80
C SER A 273 24.26 -2.97 19.21
N ALA A 274 23.46 -1.91 19.38
CA ALA A 274 22.86 -1.59 20.67
C ALA A 274 21.89 -2.67 21.14
N LEU A 275 21.05 -3.19 20.23
CA LEU A 275 20.14 -4.30 20.52
C LEU A 275 20.90 -5.60 20.83
N HIS A 276 21.98 -5.89 20.10
CA HIS A 276 22.82 -7.06 20.36
C HIS A 276 23.42 -7.01 21.76
N HIS A 277 24.01 -5.87 22.14
CA HIS A 277 24.47 -5.66 23.50
C HIS A 277 23.33 -5.79 24.50
N LEU A 278 22.13 -5.30 24.20
CA LEU A 278 20.99 -5.45 25.11
C LEU A 278 20.62 -6.92 25.36
N THR A 279 20.58 -7.73 24.30
CA THR A 279 20.22 -9.16 24.35
C THR A 279 21.29 -10.03 25.01
N GLU A 280 22.54 -9.57 25.12
CA GLU A 280 23.60 -10.28 25.83
C GLU A 280 23.54 -10.12 27.36
N ALA A 281 22.64 -9.29 27.91
CA ALA A 281 22.56 -9.05 29.34
C ALA A 281 22.14 -10.32 30.10
N ARG A 282 22.90 -10.73 31.12
CA ARG A 282 22.61 -11.98 31.84
C ARG A 282 21.93 -11.77 33.18
N THR A 283 21.88 -10.53 33.66
CA THR A 283 21.18 -10.18 34.90
C THR A 283 20.25 -8.99 34.70
N PRO A 284 19.22 -8.82 35.55
CA PRO A 284 18.34 -7.65 35.52
C PRO A 284 19.11 -6.32 35.66
N GLU A 285 20.19 -6.27 36.44
CA GLU A 285 21.02 -5.09 36.63
C GLU A 285 21.80 -4.73 35.34
N GLU A 286 22.45 -5.71 34.71
CA GLU A 286 23.12 -5.50 33.42
C GLU A 286 22.14 -5.04 32.35
N SER A 287 20.92 -5.58 32.35
CA SER A 287 19.85 -5.18 31.44
C SER A 287 19.47 -3.71 31.69
N ALA A 288 19.24 -3.33 32.94
CA ALA A 288 18.90 -1.96 33.32
C ALA A 288 20.00 -0.95 32.94
N ASP A 289 21.28 -1.29 33.17
CA ASP A 289 22.42 -0.46 32.78
C ASP A 289 22.49 -0.28 31.26
N ARG A 290 22.33 -1.36 30.48
CA ARG A 290 22.33 -1.30 29.01
C ARG A 290 21.15 -0.50 28.46
N TRP A 291 19.97 -0.63 29.07
CA TRP A 291 18.81 0.22 28.76
C TRP A 291 19.10 1.70 29.04
N SER A 292 19.77 2.03 30.15
CA SER A 292 20.09 3.43 30.50
C SER A 292 20.99 4.13 29.47
N LEU A 293 21.86 3.38 28.78
CA LEU A 293 22.71 3.87 27.71
C LEU A 293 21.96 4.06 26.39
N LEU A 294 20.91 3.27 26.16
CA LEU A 294 20.10 3.29 24.95
C LEU A 294 19.04 4.41 24.97
N VAL A 295 18.44 4.66 26.14
CA VAL A 295 17.33 5.61 26.32
C VAL A 295 17.61 7.00 25.72
N PRO A 296 18.79 7.63 25.93
CA PRO A 296 19.06 8.96 25.39
C PRO A 296 19.01 9.05 23.86
N ARG A 297 19.27 7.93 23.15
CA ARG A 297 19.34 7.88 21.68
C ARG A 297 18.19 7.08 21.07
N PHE A 298 17.19 6.73 21.88
CA PHE A 298 16.13 5.82 21.46
C PHE A 298 15.33 6.37 20.28
N GLY A 299 14.95 7.65 20.33
CA GLY A 299 14.23 8.32 19.23
C GLY A 299 15.05 8.44 17.94
N GLU A 300 16.37 8.56 18.04
CA GLU A 300 17.26 8.62 16.88
C GLU A 300 17.47 7.24 16.22
N LEU A 301 17.39 6.16 17.00
CA LEU A 301 17.70 4.81 16.53
C LEU A 301 16.44 4.04 16.07
N PHE A 302 15.27 4.32 16.64
CA PHE A 302 14.03 3.53 16.48
C PHE A 302 12.84 4.36 15.97
N ASP A 303 13.06 5.13 14.91
CA ASP A 303 12.08 5.92 14.15
C ASP A 303 11.87 5.38 12.71
N GLU A 304 12.57 4.32 12.31
CA GLU A 304 12.41 3.64 11.03
C GLU A 304 11.78 2.26 11.21
N LEU A 305 10.96 1.83 10.25
CA LEU A 305 10.28 0.53 10.31
C LEU A 305 11.23 -0.67 10.51
N GLU A 306 12.40 -0.66 9.86
CA GLU A 306 13.36 -1.77 9.99
C GLU A 306 14.03 -1.82 11.36
N THR A 307 14.38 -0.67 11.96
CA THR A 307 14.96 -0.65 13.31
C THR A 307 13.93 -0.96 14.37
N ILE A 308 12.66 -0.55 14.20
CA ILE A 308 11.57 -0.91 15.11
C ILE A 308 11.26 -2.42 15.04
N LYS A 309 11.30 -3.04 13.85
CA LYS A 309 11.21 -4.51 13.72
C LYS A 309 12.34 -5.22 14.45
N ALA A 310 13.57 -4.70 14.34
CA ALA A 310 14.71 -5.25 15.08
C ALA A 310 14.50 -5.14 16.61
N LEU A 311 13.94 -4.02 17.08
CA LEU A 311 13.59 -3.82 18.49
C LEU A 311 12.56 -4.85 18.98
N ARG A 312 11.50 -5.14 18.21
CA ARG A 312 10.54 -6.20 18.56
C ARG A 312 11.20 -7.56 18.73
N ARG A 313 12.11 -7.90 17.81
CA ARG A 313 12.88 -9.15 17.85
C ARG A 313 13.72 -9.23 19.13
N ALA A 314 14.40 -8.15 19.49
CA ALA A 314 15.17 -8.07 20.73
C ALA A 314 14.27 -8.21 21.97
N ILE A 315 13.08 -7.59 21.99
CA ILE A 315 12.11 -7.74 23.11
C ILE A 315 11.67 -9.20 23.26
N LEU A 316 11.36 -9.90 22.16
CA LEU A 316 10.97 -11.31 22.20
C LEU A 316 12.11 -12.21 22.70
N HIS A 317 13.33 -11.95 22.25
CA HIS A 317 14.52 -12.64 22.74
C HIS A 317 14.71 -12.40 24.25
N SER A 318 14.69 -11.16 24.70
CA SER A 318 14.79 -10.84 26.12
C SER A 318 13.69 -11.45 26.99
N ALA A 319 12.48 -11.61 26.44
CA ALA A 319 11.39 -12.33 27.09
C ALA A 319 11.69 -13.83 27.24
N ALA A 320 12.28 -14.45 26.22
CA ALA A 320 12.66 -15.86 26.23
C ALA A 320 13.83 -16.17 27.17
N PHE A 321 14.66 -15.18 27.51
CA PHE A 321 15.82 -15.36 28.41
C PHE A 321 15.65 -14.73 29.79
N GLY A 322 14.45 -14.24 30.13
CA GLY A 322 14.16 -13.73 31.47
C GLY A 322 14.75 -12.36 31.79
N GLN A 323 15.17 -11.61 30.78
CA GLN A 323 15.89 -10.33 30.93
C GLN A 323 14.96 -9.13 31.17
N LEU A 324 13.63 -9.34 31.15
CA LEU A 324 12.63 -8.27 31.18
C LEU A 324 12.01 -8.01 32.56
N THR A 325 12.15 -8.95 33.50
CA THR A 325 11.48 -8.92 34.81
C THR A 325 12.43 -9.34 35.92
N GLU A 326 12.12 -8.93 37.15
CA GLU A 326 12.79 -9.45 38.34
C GLU A 326 12.46 -10.93 38.59
N HIS A 327 13.45 -11.66 39.10
CA HIS A 327 13.32 -13.07 39.52
C HIS A 327 13.04 -13.11 41.03
N LEU A 328 11.79 -13.40 41.42
CA LEU A 328 11.41 -13.39 42.83
C LEU A 328 11.56 -14.79 43.44
N PRO A 329 12.22 -14.94 44.60
CA PRO A 329 12.32 -16.23 45.29
C PRO A 329 10.96 -16.86 45.65
N THR A 330 9.90 -16.05 45.73
CA THR A 330 8.54 -16.48 46.05
C THR A 330 7.79 -17.11 44.88
N ASP A 331 8.33 -17.05 43.66
CA ASP A 331 7.62 -17.55 42.47
C ASP A 331 7.63 -19.08 42.33
N GLY A 332 8.44 -19.78 43.13
CA GLY A 332 8.68 -21.22 43.00
C GLY A 332 9.69 -21.53 41.89
N SER A 333 9.68 -22.78 41.40
CA SER A 333 10.60 -23.25 40.37
C SER A 333 9.89 -23.74 39.11
N ALA A 334 10.54 -23.60 37.95
CA ALA A 334 10.06 -24.18 36.70
C ALA A 334 9.98 -25.73 36.75
N SER A 335 10.85 -26.37 37.54
CA SER A 335 10.83 -27.84 37.73
C SER A 335 9.51 -28.30 38.35
N GLU A 336 9.05 -27.64 39.42
CA GLU A 336 7.77 -27.96 40.06
C GLU A 336 6.60 -27.78 39.08
N LEU A 337 6.65 -26.74 38.26
CA LEU A 337 5.63 -26.48 37.24
C LEU A 337 5.61 -27.56 36.15
N LEU A 338 6.78 -27.99 35.67
CA LEU A 338 6.90 -29.05 34.67
C LEU A 338 6.46 -30.42 35.23
N ASP A 339 6.76 -30.70 36.49
CA ASP A 339 6.29 -31.89 37.19
C ASP A 339 4.76 -31.87 37.33
N GLU A 340 4.16 -30.72 37.66
CA GLU A 340 2.70 -30.56 37.69
C GLU A 340 2.08 -30.81 36.31
N ILE A 341 2.64 -30.22 35.25
CA ILE A 341 2.19 -30.45 33.86
C ILE A 341 2.29 -31.94 33.52
N GLY A 342 3.40 -32.59 33.87
CA GLY A 342 3.63 -34.01 33.66
C GLY A 342 2.61 -34.89 34.37
N ALA A 343 2.29 -34.58 35.64
CA ALA A 343 1.32 -35.32 36.44
C ALA A 343 -0.11 -35.16 35.89
N GLN A 344 -0.52 -33.93 35.58
CA GLN A 344 -1.85 -33.66 35.00
C GLN A 344 -2.01 -34.33 33.63
N ARG A 345 -1.00 -34.24 32.76
CA ARG A 345 -1.00 -34.91 31.45
C ARG A 345 -1.06 -36.43 31.58
N SER A 346 -0.28 -37.02 32.50
CA SER A 346 -0.29 -38.47 32.74
C SER A 346 -1.67 -38.98 33.16
N LYS A 347 -2.38 -38.22 33.99
CA LYS A 347 -3.78 -38.52 34.34
C LYS A 347 -4.70 -38.51 33.12
N LEU A 348 -4.62 -37.49 32.28
CA LEU A 348 -5.43 -37.39 31.05
C LEU A 348 -5.13 -38.52 30.05
N LEU A 349 -3.86 -38.92 29.93
CA LEU A 349 -3.44 -40.03 29.07
C LEU A 349 -3.98 -41.37 29.58
N ALA A 350 -3.98 -41.60 30.91
CA ALA A 350 -4.59 -42.78 31.51
C ALA A 350 -6.11 -42.85 31.29
N GLU A 351 -6.77 -41.70 31.18
CA GLU A 351 -8.19 -41.55 30.81
C GLU A 351 -8.45 -41.69 29.30
N ASN A 352 -7.43 -42.00 28.48
CA ASN A 352 -7.49 -42.14 27.02
C ASN A 352 -7.90 -40.84 26.29
N LEU A 353 -7.56 -39.68 26.84
CA LEU A 353 -7.78 -38.38 26.20
C LEU A 353 -6.54 -37.94 25.37
N PRO A 354 -6.72 -37.19 24.26
CA PRO A 354 -8.01 -36.70 23.73
C PRO A 354 -8.80 -37.79 22.99
N THR A 355 -8.11 -38.80 22.46
CA THR A 355 -8.69 -40.06 21.98
C THR A 355 -7.75 -41.19 22.33
N LYS A 356 -8.26 -42.43 22.40
CA LYS A 356 -7.44 -43.62 22.73
C LYS A 356 -6.17 -43.77 21.88
N ASN A 357 -6.29 -43.57 20.56
CA ASN A 357 -5.15 -43.73 19.64
C ASN A 357 -4.16 -42.57 19.76
N GLU A 358 -4.67 -41.34 19.93
CA GLU A 358 -3.82 -40.17 20.11
C GLU A 358 -3.10 -40.22 21.45
N ALA A 359 -3.78 -40.62 22.54
CA ALA A 359 -3.19 -40.79 23.86
C ALA A 359 -1.99 -41.75 23.84
N ALA A 360 -2.14 -42.93 23.22
CA ALA A 360 -1.03 -43.88 23.07
C ALA A 360 0.14 -43.30 22.25
N THR A 361 -0.17 -42.52 21.21
CA THR A 361 0.84 -41.86 20.37
C THR A 361 1.60 -40.77 21.14
N GLN A 362 0.87 -39.93 21.90
CA GLN A 362 1.43 -38.86 22.73
C GLN A 362 2.32 -39.45 23.82
N SER A 363 1.88 -40.50 24.53
CA SER A 363 2.68 -41.16 25.57
C SER A 363 4.03 -41.64 25.02
N ARG A 364 4.03 -42.38 23.90
CA ARG A 364 5.26 -42.87 23.28
C ARG A 364 6.20 -41.74 22.85
N LYS A 365 5.67 -40.64 22.32
CA LYS A 365 6.47 -39.50 21.88
C LYS A 365 7.08 -38.74 23.06
N LEU A 366 6.36 -38.66 24.17
CA LEU A 366 6.83 -38.01 25.39
C LEU A 366 8.06 -38.72 25.98
N ASP A 367 8.05 -40.07 25.98
CA ASP A 367 9.17 -40.89 26.47
C ASP A 367 10.47 -40.67 25.68
N ASN A 368 10.38 -40.12 24.47
CA ASN A 368 11.51 -39.84 23.59
C ASN A 368 11.97 -38.37 23.63
N GLN A 369 11.37 -37.52 24.48
CA GLN A 369 11.78 -36.12 24.59
C GLN A 369 13.10 -36.01 25.36
N GLN A 370 14.06 -35.28 24.79
CA GLN A 370 15.37 -35.06 25.38
C GLN A 370 15.73 -33.57 25.33
N ILE A 371 16.47 -33.10 26.33
CA ILE A 371 17.01 -31.74 26.39
C ILE A 371 18.52 -31.84 26.12
N PRO A 372 19.08 -31.10 25.15
CA PRO A 372 20.51 -31.12 24.87
C PRO A 372 21.33 -30.52 26.00
N ASP A 373 22.56 -31.01 26.19
CA ASP A 373 23.47 -30.54 27.24
C ASP A 373 24.04 -29.13 26.96
N ALA A 374 24.16 -28.74 25.68
CA ALA A 374 24.83 -27.51 25.24
C ALA A 374 23.83 -26.39 24.90
N LEU A 375 23.03 -25.97 25.88
CA LEU A 375 22.08 -24.86 25.75
C LEU A 375 22.58 -23.59 26.43
N PRO A 376 22.11 -22.41 26.01
CA PRO A 376 22.41 -21.17 26.72
C PRO A 376 21.92 -21.23 28.17
N ALA A 377 22.62 -20.51 29.05
CA ALA A 377 22.25 -20.42 30.46
C ALA A 377 20.91 -19.69 30.63
N LEU A 378 20.08 -20.21 31.52
CA LEU A 378 18.82 -19.58 31.96
C LEU A 378 18.96 -19.09 33.41
N PRO A 379 18.06 -18.20 33.87
CA PRO A 379 17.95 -17.87 35.29
C PRO A 379 17.78 -19.11 36.18
N THR A 380 18.23 -19.04 37.43
CA THR A 380 18.32 -20.21 38.33
C THR A 380 17.00 -20.93 38.58
N ASN A 381 15.87 -20.22 38.54
CA ASN A 381 14.52 -20.73 38.75
C ASN A 381 13.83 -21.20 37.45
N TRP A 382 14.51 -21.10 36.30
CA TRP A 382 13.99 -21.48 34.98
C TRP A 382 14.56 -22.83 34.53
N GLN A 383 13.87 -23.47 33.59
CA GLN A 383 14.28 -24.75 33.03
C GLN A 383 13.97 -24.85 31.54
N TRP A 384 14.87 -25.48 30.78
CA TRP A 384 14.59 -25.86 29.39
C TRP A 384 13.65 -27.06 29.33
N ALA A 385 12.64 -26.98 28.47
CA ALA A 385 11.73 -28.08 28.17
C ALA A 385 11.42 -28.13 26.67
N THR A 386 11.02 -29.29 26.14
CA THR A 386 10.49 -29.35 24.78
C THR A 386 9.06 -28.82 24.72
N LEU A 387 8.62 -28.35 23.55
CA LEU A 387 7.24 -27.91 23.34
C LEU A 387 6.24 -28.99 23.79
N MET A 388 6.55 -30.25 23.50
CA MET A 388 5.73 -31.38 23.92
C MET A 388 5.68 -31.56 25.44
N GLN A 389 6.78 -31.30 26.16
CA GLN A 389 6.80 -31.34 27.62
C GLN A 389 5.99 -30.20 28.26
N CYS A 390 5.93 -29.02 27.63
CA CYS A 390 5.17 -27.86 28.12
C CYS A 390 3.65 -27.95 27.85
N CYS A 391 3.24 -28.74 26.86
CA CYS A 391 1.87 -28.74 26.36
C CYS A 391 1.03 -29.90 26.92
N ARG A 392 -0.29 -29.69 26.98
CA ARG A 392 -1.28 -30.76 27.12
C ARG A 392 -1.17 -31.71 25.93
N TRP A 393 -1.32 -31.18 24.71
CA TRP A 393 -1.27 -31.95 23.45
C TRP A 393 -0.44 -31.21 22.40
N VAL A 394 0.31 -31.96 21.58
CA VAL A 394 0.90 -31.44 20.33
C VAL A 394 0.43 -32.31 19.18
N VAL A 395 -0.43 -31.77 18.32
CA VAL A 395 -1.22 -32.54 17.34
C VAL A 395 -0.93 -32.06 15.91
N ASP A 396 -0.63 -33.02 15.03
CA ASP A 396 -0.48 -32.76 13.60
C ASP A 396 -1.83 -32.74 12.87
N CYS A 397 -1.95 -31.86 11.88
CA CYS A 397 -3.09 -31.80 10.97
C CYS A 397 -3.26 -33.09 10.14
N ARG A 398 -4.41 -33.24 9.47
CA ARG A 398 -4.71 -34.42 8.65
C ARG A 398 -3.86 -34.55 7.36
N ASN A 399 -2.87 -33.68 7.11
CA ASN A 399 -1.97 -33.64 5.94
C ASN A 399 -2.63 -33.85 4.56
N LYS A 400 -3.95 -33.66 4.47
CA LYS A 400 -4.77 -33.80 3.28
C LYS A 400 -5.61 -32.56 3.10
N THR A 401 -5.76 -32.13 1.85
CA THR A 401 -6.60 -30.98 1.49
C THR A 401 -8.05 -31.25 1.91
N ALA A 402 -8.58 -30.38 2.77
CA ALA A 402 -9.98 -30.44 3.18
C ALA A 402 -10.90 -30.06 2.01
N LYS A 403 -12.11 -30.62 1.96
CA LYS A 403 -13.12 -30.20 0.99
C LYS A 403 -13.68 -28.86 1.43
N TYR A 404 -13.66 -27.88 0.53
CA TYR A 404 -14.17 -26.55 0.84
C TYR A 404 -15.69 -26.53 0.80
N SER A 405 -16.25 -25.81 1.75
CA SER A 405 -17.66 -25.47 1.85
C SER A 405 -17.82 -23.95 1.74
N PRO A 406 -18.96 -23.43 1.24
CA PRO A 406 -19.26 -22.00 1.29
C PRO A 406 -19.39 -21.46 2.73
N SER A 407 -19.68 -22.30 3.72
CA SER A 407 -19.85 -21.94 5.14
C SER A 407 -19.56 -23.11 6.07
N GLY A 408 -19.36 -22.85 7.35
CA GLY A 408 -19.11 -23.88 8.38
C GLY A 408 -17.89 -23.53 9.22
N ALA A 409 -17.12 -24.53 9.67
CA ALA A 409 -15.93 -24.31 10.48
C ALA A 409 -14.82 -23.63 9.66
N THR A 410 -14.13 -22.67 10.28
CA THR A 410 -13.08 -21.85 9.71
C THR A 410 -11.81 -22.67 9.46
N LEU A 411 -11.47 -22.90 8.19
CA LEU A 411 -10.27 -23.64 7.80
C LEU A 411 -9.05 -22.73 7.81
N LEU A 412 -8.16 -22.95 8.77
CA LEU A 412 -6.88 -22.28 8.86
C LEU A 412 -5.89 -22.87 7.86
N ARG A 413 -5.22 -22.01 7.11
CA ARG A 413 -4.15 -22.35 6.17
C ARG A 413 -2.88 -21.56 6.54
N THR A 414 -1.75 -21.90 5.93
CA THR A 414 -0.46 -21.24 6.25
C THR A 414 -0.47 -19.73 5.99
N ASN A 415 -1.25 -19.26 5.01
CA ASN A 415 -1.41 -17.83 4.72
C ASN A 415 -2.30 -17.08 5.73
N ASN A 416 -3.01 -17.81 6.62
CA ASN A 416 -3.84 -17.21 7.66
C ASN A 416 -3.06 -16.95 8.95
N ILE A 417 -1.75 -17.22 8.98
CA ILE A 417 -0.91 -17.04 10.17
C ILE A 417 0.26 -16.16 9.77
N ARG A 418 0.38 -15.00 10.42
CA ARG A 418 1.46 -14.04 10.17
C ARG A 418 1.74 -13.22 11.42
N ASP A 419 3.01 -13.05 11.78
CA ASP A 419 3.46 -12.10 12.80
C ASP A 419 2.77 -12.27 14.17
N GLY A 420 2.48 -13.52 14.57
CA GLY A 420 1.79 -13.80 15.83
C GLY A 420 0.27 -13.73 15.78
N LYS A 421 -0.31 -13.36 14.64
CA LYS A 421 -1.74 -13.03 14.49
C LYS A 421 -2.42 -13.93 13.46
N LEU A 422 -3.73 -14.10 13.65
CA LEU A 422 -4.61 -14.70 12.66
C LEU A 422 -5.00 -13.67 11.60
N ILE A 423 -4.73 -13.99 10.34
CA ILE A 423 -5.12 -13.21 9.17
C ILE A 423 -6.31 -13.89 8.51
N LEU A 424 -7.51 -13.38 8.79
CA LEU A 424 -8.77 -13.96 8.31
C LEU A 424 -9.24 -13.38 6.95
N ALA A 425 -8.40 -12.58 6.28
CA ALA A 425 -8.62 -12.16 4.90
C ALA A 425 -8.53 -13.40 3.97
N ASP A 426 -9.60 -13.67 3.20
CA ASP A 426 -9.76 -14.88 2.37
C ASP A 426 -9.73 -16.21 3.14
N VAL A 427 -10.42 -16.29 4.28
CA VAL A 427 -10.59 -17.58 4.97
C VAL A 427 -11.51 -18.54 4.18
N LYS A 428 -11.27 -19.85 4.32
CA LYS A 428 -12.11 -20.91 3.73
C LYS A 428 -12.88 -21.62 4.83
N PHE A 429 -13.93 -22.35 4.44
CA PHE A 429 -14.75 -23.10 5.38
C PHE A 429 -14.82 -24.58 5.00
N VAL A 430 -15.16 -25.40 5.99
CA VAL A 430 -15.45 -26.84 5.82
C VAL A 430 -16.82 -27.14 6.43
N ASP A 431 -17.52 -28.13 5.87
CA ASP A 431 -18.78 -28.63 6.43
C ASP A 431 -18.53 -29.47 7.70
N ASP A 432 -19.61 -29.79 8.43
CA ASP A 432 -19.54 -30.50 9.71
C ASP A 432 -18.92 -31.91 9.57
N GLU A 433 -19.22 -32.62 8.47
CA GLU A 433 -18.64 -33.95 8.20
C GLU A 433 -17.12 -33.86 8.02
N THR A 434 -16.66 -32.87 7.23
CA THR A 434 -15.23 -32.62 7.04
C THR A 434 -14.59 -32.13 8.34
N TYR A 435 -15.27 -31.29 9.11
CA TYR A 435 -14.79 -30.78 10.38
C TYR A 435 -14.55 -31.91 11.39
N ASP A 436 -15.56 -32.75 11.65
CA ASP A 436 -15.47 -33.88 12.58
C ASP A 436 -14.32 -34.83 12.21
N LYS A 437 -14.15 -35.03 10.91
CA LYS A 437 -13.09 -35.88 10.37
C LYS A 437 -11.71 -35.23 10.46
N TRP A 438 -11.56 -33.93 10.21
CA TRP A 438 -10.26 -33.26 10.28
C TRP A 438 -9.82 -32.97 11.72
N THR A 439 -10.77 -32.92 12.66
CA THR A 439 -10.53 -32.70 14.09
C THR A 439 -10.63 -33.96 14.95
N GLU A 440 -10.70 -35.14 14.31
CA GLU A 440 -10.83 -36.46 14.96
C GLU A 440 -9.77 -36.70 16.05
N ARG A 441 -8.55 -36.20 15.86
CA ARG A 441 -7.46 -36.32 16.84
C ARG A 441 -7.63 -35.37 18.02
N TYR A 442 -8.06 -34.15 17.74
CA TYR A 442 -8.28 -33.09 18.71
C TYR A 442 -9.05 -31.93 18.06
N ARG A 443 -10.05 -31.40 18.78
CA ARG A 443 -10.80 -30.21 18.38
C ARG A 443 -10.07 -28.95 18.87
N PRO A 444 -9.66 -28.04 17.97
CA PRO A 444 -9.03 -26.79 18.37
C PRO A 444 -9.92 -25.97 19.30
N ALA A 445 -9.31 -25.37 20.31
CA ALA A 445 -9.96 -24.55 21.31
C ALA A 445 -9.25 -23.20 21.45
N ALA A 446 -9.92 -22.25 22.12
CA ALA A 446 -9.33 -20.97 22.46
C ALA A 446 -8.05 -21.15 23.27
N ASN A 447 -7.07 -20.27 23.03
CA ASN A 447 -5.72 -20.30 23.58
C ASN A 447 -4.82 -21.45 23.12
N ASP A 448 -5.27 -22.32 22.21
CA ASP A 448 -4.35 -23.23 21.51
C ASP A 448 -3.45 -22.42 20.56
N LEU A 449 -2.20 -22.88 20.39
CA LEU A 449 -1.25 -22.30 19.45
C LEU A 449 -1.26 -23.08 18.14
N ILE A 450 -1.28 -22.37 17.01
CA ILE A 450 -1.11 -22.95 15.69
C ILE A 450 0.26 -22.59 15.14
N ILE A 451 0.98 -23.59 14.63
CA ILE A 451 2.36 -23.46 14.14
C ILE A 451 2.40 -23.89 12.67
N THR A 452 2.99 -23.07 11.80
CA THR A 452 3.21 -23.44 10.39
C THR A 452 4.48 -24.28 10.23
N ARG A 453 4.40 -25.34 9.42
CA ARG A 453 5.57 -26.17 9.10
C ARG A 453 6.31 -25.75 7.83
N GLU A 454 5.64 -25.07 6.90
CA GLU A 454 6.23 -24.61 5.64
C GLU A 454 5.46 -23.42 5.05
N ALA A 455 6.16 -22.58 4.29
CA ALA A 455 5.63 -21.50 3.44
C ALA A 455 4.58 -20.55 4.09
N PRO A 456 4.99 -19.65 5.02
CA PRO A 456 6.30 -19.57 5.69
C PRO A 456 6.42 -20.61 6.82
N MET A 457 7.64 -21.04 7.12
CA MET A 457 7.94 -22.01 8.18
C MET A 457 8.09 -21.29 9.52
N GLY A 458 7.54 -21.85 10.61
CA GLY A 458 7.77 -21.38 11.97
C GLY A 458 6.90 -20.20 12.42
N GLU A 459 5.91 -19.78 11.63
CA GLU A 459 4.93 -18.79 12.09
C GLU A 459 4.04 -19.43 13.15
N VAL A 460 3.70 -18.64 14.16
CA VAL A 460 2.87 -19.08 15.29
C VAL A 460 1.78 -18.05 15.57
N CYS A 461 0.58 -18.49 15.93
CA CYS A 461 -0.46 -17.61 16.47
C CYS A 461 -1.27 -18.32 17.56
N LEU A 462 -1.96 -17.53 18.39
CA LEU A 462 -2.96 -18.02 19.33
C LEU A 462 -4.36 -18.02 18.69
N LEU A 463 -5.16 -19.02 19.03
CA LEU A 463 -6.59 -19.05 18.69
C LEU A 463 -7.41 -18.26 19.71
N ASP A 464 -8.39 -17.52 19.19
CA ASP A 464 -9.45 -16.92 19.99
C ASP A 464 -10.66 -17.87 20.14
N ASP A 465 -11.74 -17.39 20.76
CA ASP A 465 -13.01 -18.10 20.91
C ASP A 465 -14.10 -17.62 19.94
N GLN A 466 -13.74 -16.80 18.94
CA GLN A 466 -14.71 -16.18 18.04
C GLN A 466 -15.24 -17.14 16.99
N TYR A 467 -14.44 -18.15 16.61
CA TYR A 467 -14.78 -19.08 15.53
C TYR A 467 -14.48 -20.53 15.92
N THR A 468 -15.16 -21.45 15.23
CA THR A 468 -14.79 -22.87 15.24
C THR A 468 -13.68 -23.11 14.22
N TYR A 469 -12.51 -23.54 14.68
CA TYR A 469 -11.31 -23.66 13.85
C TYR A 469 -11.01 -25.08 13.40
N CYS A 470 -10.59 -25.24 12.15
CA CYS A 470 -10.13 -26.48 11.56
C CYS A 470 -8.74 -26.30 10.97
N LEU A 471 -7.80 -27.21 11.23
CA LEU A 471 -6.45 -27.12 10.67
C LEU A 471 -6.41 -27.64 9.23
N GLY A 472 -5.94 -26.80 8.32
CA GLY A 472 -5.52 -27.18 6.98
C GLY A 472 -4.17 -27.90 6.97
N GLN A 473 -3.68 -28.22 5.78
CA GLN A 473 -2.38 -28.87 5.62
C GLN A 473 -1.24 -28.01 6.17
N ARG A 474 -0.16 -28.67 6.61
CA ARG A 474 1.12 -28.03 7.02
C ARG A 474 1.03 -27.21 8.31
N LEU A 475 -0.02 -27.44 9.09
CA LEU A 475 -0.20 -26.82 10.40
C LEU A 475 -0.04 -27.86 11.50
N MET A 476 0.43 -27.42 12.65
CA MET A 476 0.39 -28.17 13.89
C MET A 476 -0.29 -27.35 14.97
N LEU A 477 -0.90 -28.03 15.93
CA LEU A 477 -1.57 -27.43 17.07
C LEU A 477 -0.82 -27.81 18.35
N ALA A 478 -0.58 -26.84 19.22
CA ALA A 478 -0.08 -27.04 20.57
C ALA A 478 -1.12 -26.52 21.57
N SER A 479 -1.65 -27.41 22.40
CA SER A 479 -2.66 -27.10 23.42
C SER A 479 -2.02 -27.12 24.80
N ILE A 480 -2.32 -26.14 25.64
CA ILE A 480 -1.70 -25.97 26.97
C ILE A 480 -2.62 -26.54 28.07
N ILE A 481 -2.05 -26.99 29.19
CA ILE A 481 -2.83 -27.33 30.38
C ILE A 481 -3.29 -26.02 31.05
N PRO A 482 -4.60 -25.79 31.21
CA PRO A 482 -5.08 -24.55 31.79
C PRO A 482 -4.47 -24.28 33.17
N GLY A 483 -3.94 -23.08 33.36
CA GLY A 483 -3.37 -22.66 34.64
C GLY A 483 -1.92 -23.06 34.88
N THR A 484 -1.21 -23.66 33.92
CA THR A 484 0.22 -24.01 34.08
C THR A 484 1.15 -23.10 33.27
N ILE A 485 0.99 -23.02 31.95
CA ILE A 485 1.73 -22.12 31.06
C ILE A 485 0.81 -21.00 30.61
N GLU A 486 1.31 -19.76 30.64
CA GLU A 486 0.62 -18.61 30.06
C GLU A 486 0.71 -18.68 28.52
N PRO A 487 -0.41 -18.81 27.77
CA PRO A 487 -0.38 -19.03 26.32
C PRO A 487 0.39 -17.97 25.53
N LYS A 488 0.28 -16.70 25.94
CA LYS A 488 1.04 -15.59 25.33
C LYS A 488 2.54 -15.71 25.56
N PHE A 489 2.96 -16.19 26.74
CA PHE A 489 4.37 -16.42 27.01
C PHE A 489 4.94 -17.46 26.03
N LEU A 490 4.25 -18.59 25.88
CA LEU A 490 4.66 -19.64 24.93
C LEU A 490 4.70 -19.12 23.49
N LEU A 491 3.72 -18.28 23.09
CA LEU A 491 3.73 -17.61 21.79
C LEU A 491 5.00 -16.75 21.60
N TYR A 492 5.40 -15.96 22.60
CA TYR A 492 6.61 -15.15 22.51
C TYR A 492 7.87 -15.99 22.42
N SER A 493 7.99 -17.05 23.25
CA SER A 493 9.13 -17.96 23.22
C SER A 493 9.29 -18.68 21.87
N LEU A 494 8.18 -19.04 21.22
CA LEU A 494 8.20 -19.66 19.89
C LEU A 494 8.42 -18.66 18.75
N ARG A 495 8.32 -17.35 19.04
CA ARG A 495 8.63 -16.27 18.10
C ARG A 495 9.99 -15.63 18.34
N ASP A 496 10.77 -16.17 19.27
CA ASP A 496 12.15 -15.77 19.50
C ASP A 496 12.93 -15.92 18.18
N PRO A 497 13.59 -14.84 17.69
CA PRO A 497 14.36 -14.88 16.46
C PRO A 497 15.48 -15.93 16.47
N GLU A 498 15.97 -16.33 17.65
CA GLU A 498 17.04 -17.32 17.81
C GLU A 498 16.50 -18.73 18.11
N LEU A 499 15.18 -18.95 18.03
CA LEU A 499 14.58 -20.27 18.24
C LEU A 499 15.25 -21.33 17.34
N MET A 500 15.56 -20.97 16.09
CA MET A 500 16.18 -21.88 15.11
C MET A 500 17.58 -22.35 15.51
N ASP A 501 18.33 -21.56 16.27
CA ASP A 501 19.68 -21.90 16.71
C ASP A 501 19.68 -23.00 17.79
N ARG A 502 18.55 -23.14 18.49
CA ARG A 502 18.32 -24.17 19.52
C ARG A 502 17.40 -25.32 19.08
N VAL A 503 17.14 -25.50 17.78
CA VAL A 503 16.35 -26.64 17.29
C VAL A 503 17.23 -27.89 17.15
N GLN A 504 16.78 -29.02 17.72
CA GLN A 504 17.47 -30.31 17.61
C GLN A 504 17.39 -30.88 16.18
N ASP A 505 16.18 -30.92 15.63
CA ASP A 505 15.90 -31.39 14.26
C ASP A 505 15.93 -30.22 13.28
N LYS A 506 17.12 -29.91 12.72
CA LYS A 506 17.24 -28.82 11.74
C LYS A 506 16.25 -29.00 10.58
N PRO A 507 15.63 -27.89 10.11
CA PRO A 507 14.73 -27.91 8.96
C PRO A 507 15.34 -28.56 7.71
N VAL A 508 14.51 -29.22 6.91
CA VAL A 508 14.95 -30.03 5.76
C VAL A 508 14.58 -29.35 4.44
N GLY A 509 15.40 -29.53 3.41
CA GLY A 509 15.13 -29.09 2.03
C GLY A 509 16.09 -28.01 1.56
N SER A 510 16.58 -28.12 0.31
CA SER A 510 17.55 -27.18 -0.29
C SER A 510 16.91 -25.94 -0.91
N THR A 511 15.66 -26.04 -1.40
CA THR A 511 14.94 -24.94 -2.06
C THR A 511 13.85 -24.33 -1.17
N VAL A 512 13.17 -25.14 -0.35
CA VAL A 512 12.18 -24.69 0.65
C VAL A 512 12.40 -25.49 1.92
N GLN A 513 12.80 -24.80 2.99
CA GLN A 513 12.96 -25.40 4.31
C GLN A 513 11.58 -25.69 4.93
N HIS A 514 11.44 -26.86 5.57
CA HIS A 514 10.23 -27.23 6.28
C HIS A 514 10.54 -27.99 7.57
N PHE A 515 9.64 -27.85 8.54
CA PHE A 515 9.65 -28.66 9.77
C PHE A 515 9.03 -30.04 9.54
N ARG A 516 9.69 -31.07 10.04
CA ARG A 516 9.06 -32.37 10.28
C ARG A 516 8.14 -32.27 11.49
N VAL A 517 7.15 -33.17 11.58
CA VAL A 517 6.24 -33.28 12.74
C VAL A 517 7.04 -33.38 14.06
N GLY A 518 8.00 -34.31 14.12
CA GLY A 518 8.85 -34.48 15.31
C GLY A 518 9.71 -33.26 15.64
N GLY A 519 10.11 -32.48 14.64
CA GLY A 519 10.90 -31.27 14.86
C GLY A 519 10.13 -30.15 15.54
N ILE A 520 8.81 -30.07 15.36
CA ILE A 520 7.95 -29.13 16.11
C ILE A 520 7.80 -29.60 17.57
N GLU A 521 7.65 -30.91 17.78
CA GLU A 521 7.47 -31.51 19.10
C GLU A 521 8.69 -31.29 20.01
N THR A 522 9.89 -31.26 19.41
CA THR A 522 11.18 -31.09 20.09
C THR A 522 11.68 -29.64 20.16
N LEU A 523 10.89 -28.66 19.71
CA LEU A 523 11.26 -27.24 19.84
C LEU A 523 11.54 -26.90 21.31
N LEU A 524 12.67 -26.26 21.57
CA LEU A 524 13.11 -25.94 22.93
C LEU A 524 12.53 -24.61 23.40
N VAL A 525 11.85 -24.67 24.55
CA VAL A 525 11.19 -23.55 25.20
C VAL A 525 11.82 -23.32 26.57
N PRO A 526 12.20 -22.08 26.90
CA PRO A 526 12.63 -21.71 28.25
C PRO A 526 11.38 -21.52 29.12
N VAL A 527 11.31 -22.24 30.24
CA VAL A 527 10.13 -22.23 31.12
C VAL A 527 10.47 -21.51 32.42
N PRO A 528 9.83 -20.36 32.72
CA PRO A 528 9.83 -19.72 34.04
C PRO A 528 8.75 -20.32 34.94
N PRO A 529 8.75 -20.00 36.24
CA PRO A 529 7.57 -20.17 37.08
C PRO A 529 6.37 -19.36 36.55
N LEU A 530 5.14 -19.85 36.76
CA LEU A 530 3.92 -19.27 36.18
C LEU A 530 3.70 -17.81 36.56
N ALA A 531 4.00 -17.43 37.81
CA ALA A 531 3.85 -16.04 38.27
C ALA A 531 4.75 -15.09 37.46
N GLU A 532 5.98 -15.52 37.16
CA GLU A 532 6.93 -14.77 36.36
C GLU A 532 6.51 -14.70 34.88
N GLN A 533 6.01 -15.80 34.31
CA GLN A 533 5.46 -15.82 32.94
C GLN A 533 4.41 -14.71 32.74
N LYS A 534 3.48 -14.56 33.70
CA LYS A 534 2.44 -13.52 33.66
C LYS A 534 3.03 -12.11 33.72
N ARG A 535 4.06 -11.88 34.56
CA ARG A 535 4.75 -10.59 34.62
C ARG A 535 5.47 -10.27 33.31
N ILE A 536 6.13 -11.25 32.70
CA ILE A 536 6.79 -11.12 31.39
C ILE A 536 5.76 -10.73 30.33
N VAL A 537 4.63 -11.43 30.27
CA VAL A 537 3.58 -11.13 29.29
C VAL A 537 3.07 -9.70 29.41
N VAL A 538 2.80 -9.23 30.63
CA VAL A 538 2.39 -7.84 30.87
C VAL A 538 3.45 -6.84 30.37
N LYS A 539 4.74 -7.13 30.57
CA LYS A 539 5.83 -6.27 30.13
C LYS A 539 5.99 -6.27 28.62
N VAL A 540 5.97 -7.44 27.98
CA VAL A 540 6.07 -7.60 26.53
C VAL A 540 4.89 -6.94 25.83
N ASP A 541 3.65 -7.16 26.30
CA ASP A 541 2.46 -6.50 25.71
C ASP A 541 2.60 -4.97 25.75
N LYS A 542 3.08 -4.40 26.87
CA LYS A 542 3.33 -2.95 26.99
C LYS A 542 4.38 -2.45 26.00
N LEU A 543 5.49 -3.18 25.86
CA LEU A 543 6.58 -2.82 24.94
C LEU A 543 6.17 -2.98 23.47
N MET A 544 5.44 -4.05 23.14
CA MET A 544 4.89 -4.27 21.80
C MET A 544 3.90 -3.18 21.40
N ALA A 545 3.05 -2.72 22.34
CA ALA A 545 2.15 -1.60 22.09
C ALA A 545 2.90 -0.26 21.90
N LEU A 546 4.08 -0.08 22.50
CA LEU A 546 4.96 1.05 22.22
C LEU A 546 5.56 0.94 20.82
N CYS A 547 6.04 -0.25 20.42
CA CYS A 547 6.51 -0.49 19.06
C CYS A 547 5.42 -0.25 18.01
N ASP A 548 4.16 -0.66 18.29
CA ASP A 548 3.02 -0.39 17.42
C ASP A 548 2.84 1.13 17.21
N ARG A 549 2.96 1.94 18.28
CA ARG A 549 2.88 3.41 18.17
C ARG A 549 4.05 4.02 17.40
N LEU A 550 5.27 3.52 17.62
CA LEU A 550 6.45 4.00 16.88
C LEU A 550 6.33 3.70 15.39
N GLU A 551 5.85 2.51 15.02
CA GLU A 551 5.62 2.15 13.62
C GLU A 551 4.57 3.06 12.98
N GLU A 552 3.49 3.38 13.71
CA GLU A 552 2.47 4.31 13.24
C GLU A 552 3.04 5.72 13.04
N GLN A 553 3.81 6.22 14.02
CA GLN A 553 4.46 7.53 13.91
C GLN A 553 5.45 7.60 12.74
N ALA A 554 6.24 6.54 12.51
CA ALA A 554 7.16 6.44 11.39
C ALA A 554 6.42 6.49 10.05
N ARG A 555 5.33 5.70 9.91
CA ARG A 555 4.49 5.70 8.70
C ARG A 555 3.85 7.07 8.45
N GLU A 556 3.34 7.69 9.50
CA GLU A 556 2.71 9.01 9.41
C GLU A 556 3.72 10.09 9.03
N GLY A 557 4.93 10.03 9.60
CA GLY A 557 6.04 10.91 9.21
C GLY A 557 6.41 10.76 7.72
N GLU A 558 6.54 9.54 7.23
CA GLU A 558 6.78 9.25 5.80
C GLU A 558 5.64 9.80 4.92
N ARG A 559 4.38 9.61 5.34
CA ARG A 559 3.20 10.09 4.61
C ARG A 559 3.16 11.62 4.55
N LEU A 560 3.28 12.30 5.69
CA LEU A 560 3.26 13.77 5.76
C LEU A 560 4.41 14.39 4.95
N GLY A 561 5.61 13.79 5.01
CA GLY A 561 6.74 14.21 4.18
C GLY A 561 6.43 14.09 2.69
N ALA A 562 5.80 12.98 2.27
CA ALA A 562 5.40 12.78 0.89
C ALA A 562 4.32 13.78 0.42
N GLU A 563 3.34 14.11 1.27
CA GLU A 563 2.26 15.06 0.98
C GLU A 563 2.77 16.50 0.92
N LEU A 564 3.63 16.90 1.85
CA LEU A 564 4.26 18.21 1.85
C LEU A 564 5.10 18.41 0.60
N MET A 565 5.89 17.41 0.22
CA MET A 565 6.65 17.43 -1.04
C MET A 565 5.75 17.56 -2.27
N ALA A 566 4.66 16.79 -2.33
CA ALA A 566 3.72 16.89 -3.45
C ALA A 566 3.06 18.28 -3.54
N SER A 567 2.66 18.83 -2.39
CA SER A 567 2.05 20.17 -2.30
C SER A 567 3.03 21.26 -2.72
N LEU A 568 4.29 21.16 -2.29
CA LEU A 568 5.32 22.12 -2.64
C LEU A 568 5.64 22.09 -4.13
N VAL A 569 5.73 20.90 -4.73
CA VAL A 569 5.86 20.74 -6.19
C VAL A 569 4.70 21.41 -6.90
N HIS A 570 3.47 21.18 -6.46
CA HIS A 570 2.27 21.77 -7.05
C HIS A 570 2.30 23.31 -7.02
N VAL A 571 2.54 23.91 -5.84
CA VAL A 571 2.62 25.38 -5.67
C VAL A 571 3.68 26.00 -6.59
N LEU A 572 4.85 25.38 -6.70
CA LEU A 572 5.94 25.89 -7.54
C LEU A 572 5.67 25.75 -9.03
N THR A 573 4.70 24.93 -9.44
CA THR A 573 4.32 24.69 -10.84
C THR A 573 3.07 25.46 -11.31
N GLU A 574 2.24 25.98 -10.39
CA GLU A 574 1.00 26.71 -10.76
C GLU A 574 1.12 28.25 -10.78
N THR A 575 2.15 28.84 -10.15
CA THR A 575 2.34 30.31 -10.14
C THR A 575 2.67 30.90 -11.51
N ASP A 576 2.14 32.08 -11.86
CA ASP A 576 2.39 32.73 -13.16
C ASP A 576 3.90 33.02 -13.37
N PRO A 577 4.55 32.47 -14.43
CA PRO A 577 5.95 32.74 -14.72
C PRO A 577 6.24 34.21 -15.04
N ASP A 578 5.26 35.00 -15.47
CA ASP A 578 5.42 36.41 -15.85
C ASP A 578 5.16 37.40 -14.69
N GLY A 579 4.89 36.90 -13.49
CA GLY A 579 4.83 37.73 -12.29
C GLY A 579 3.56 38.59 -12.18
N GLY A 580 2.42 37.93 -12.07
CA GLY A 580 1.14 38.53 -11.66
C GLY A 580 0.86 38.35 -10.16
N GLY A 581 1.82 38.67 -9.28
CA GLY A 581 1.64 38.63 -7.82
C GLY A 581 2.94 38.35 -7.10
N ALA A 582 3.42 39.31 -6.31
CA ALA A 582 4.55 39.09 -5.42
C ALA A 582 4.18 38.02 -4.39
N VAL A 583 4.85 36.87 -4.45
CA VAL A 583 5.00 36.03 -3.26
C VAL A 583 6.34 36.41 -2.68
N GLU A 584 6.33 37.23 -1.63
CA GLU A 584 7.50 37.36 -0.78
C GLU A 584 7.95 35.95 -0.35
N PRO A 585 9.26 35.67 -0.30
CA PRO A 585 9.72 34.43 0.27
C PRO A 585 9.17 34.38 1.70
N VAL A 586 8.27 33.44 1.97
CA VAL A 586 7.85 33.15 3.33
C VAL A 586 9.10 32.63 4.01
N GLY A 587 9.82 33.51 4.69
CA GLY A 587 10.89 33.13 5.58
C GLY A 587 10.28 32.22 6.63
N PHE A 588 10.50 30.91 6.48
CA PHE A 588 10.37 30.01 7.59
C PHE A 588 11.47 30.39 8.58
N SER A 589 11.15 31.28 9.51
CA SER A 589 11.88 31.38 10.76
C SER A 589 11.74 30.01 11.42
N ALA A 590 12.79 29.19 11.31
CA ALA A 590 12.93 27.98 12.09
C ALA A 590 13.11 28.41 13.55
N ASP A 591 12.00 28.65 14.25
CA ASP A 591 12.00 28.56 15.71
C ASP A 591 12.13 27.08 16.04
N THR A 592 13.37 26.68 16.25
CA THR A 592 13.76 25.42 16.85
C THR A 592 12.96 25.23 18.14
N PRO A 593 12.20 24.13 18.33
CA PRO A 593 11.78 23.76 19.67
C PRO A 593 13.04 23.34 20.42
N SER A 594 13.55 24.22 21.27
CA SER A 594 14.51 23.86 22.30
C SER A 594 13.88 22.79 23.18
N VAL A 595 14.37 21.55 23.05
CA VAL A 595 14.10 20.49 23.99
C VAL A 595 14.80 20.86 25.30
N ALA A 596 14.06 21.51 26.19
CA ALA A 596 14.50 21.73 27.57
C ALA A 596 14.26 20.44 28.38
N ALA A 597 15.31 19.96 29.03
CA ALA A 597 15.29 18.85 29.97
C ALA A 597 14.35 19.13 31.17
N PRO A 598 13.80 18.10 31.85
CA PRO A 598 12.87 18.30 32.94
C PRO A 598 13.61 18.66 34.23
N GLU A 599 13.36 19.84 34.77
CA GLU A 599 13.71 20.20 36.14
C GLU A 599 12.55 19.96 37.11
N GLN A 600 12.93 19.65 38.34
CA GLN A 600 12.14 19.03 39.40
C GLN A 600 11.09 19.95 40.03
N ALA A 601 9.98 19.32 40.40
CA ALA A 601 9.06 19.59 41.52
C ALA A 601 9.03 21.00 42.16
N ASN A 602 7.85 21.62 42.18
CA ASN A 602 7.28 22.04 43.47
C ASN A 602 5.75 22.22 43.48
N THR A 603 5.19 21.87 44.63
CA THR A 603 3.79 21.86 45.05
C THR A 603 3.18 23.27 45.20
N SER A 604 1.93 23.45 44.79
CA SER A 604 0.94 24.25 45.55
C SER A 604 -0.50 24.00 45.06
N GLU A 605 -1.38 23.74 46.02
CA GLU A 605 -2.85 23.70 45.94
C GLU A 605 -3.40 25.10 45.54
N ILE A 606 -4.62 25.35 45.04
CA ILE A 606 -5.99 25.06 45.52
C ILE A 606 -6.99 25.44 44.36
N PRO A 607 -8.34 25.41 44.51
CA PRO A 607 -9.32 24.31 44.43
C PRO A 607 -10.31 24.41 43.23
N GLY A 608 -11.00 23.30 42.94
CA GLY A 608 -12.43 23.38 42.58
C GLY A 608 -12.89 22.62 41.34
N ALA A 609 -13.04 21.31 41.43
CA ALA A 609 -14.02 20.58 40.62
C ALA A 609 -14.52 19.35 41.39
N LYS A 610 -15.83 19.26 41.55
CA LYS A 610 -16.53 18.21 42.28
C LYS A 610 -16.41 16.87 41.56
N SER A 611 -16.15 15.83 42.35
CA SER A 611 -16.30 14.41 41.99
C SER A 611 -17.75 14.07 41.63
N ALA A 612 -17.91 13.24 40.60
CA ALA A 612 -19.08 12.40 40.40
C ALA A 612 -18.62 11.06 39.80
N HIS A 613 -18.18 10.16 40.68
CA HIS A 613 -18.43 8.73 40.48
C HIS A 613 -19.95 8.49 40.56
N ASP A 614 -20.39 7.44 39.86
CA ASP A 614 -21.75 6.88 39.77
C ASP A 614 -22.68 7.56 38.75
N VAL A 615 -22.81 6.96 37.54
CA VAL A 615 -24.03 6.31 37.03
C VAL A 615 -23.67 5.58 35.72
N PHE A 616 -23.34 4.29 35.78
CA PHE A 616 -23.47 3.37 34.64
C PHE A 616 -23.94 2.00 35.18
N PRO A 617 -25.11 1.48 34.75
CA PRO A 617 -25.53 0.12 35.11
C PRO A 617 -24.75 -0.93 34.31
N SER A 618 -24.51 -2.06 34.95
CA SER A 618 -23.68 -3.18 34.46
C SER A 618 -24.28 -3.92 33.24
N GLU A 619 -23.40 -4.33 32.33
CA GLU A 619 -23.68 -5.09 31.10
C GLU A 619 -23.99 -6.59 31.31
N ALA A 620 -24.33 -7.03 32.52
CA ALA A 620 -24.36 -8.46 32.85
C ALA A 620 -25.69 -9.20 32.61
N ASP A 621 -26.82 -8.54 32.29
CA ASP A 621 -28.15 -9.21 32.28
C ASP A 621 -29.03 -8.99 31.03
N LYS A 622 -28.44 -8.69 29.85
CA LYS A 622 -29.19 -8.69 28.58
C LYS A 622 -28.47 -9.42 27.45
N ARG A 623 -28.00 -10.64 27.72
CA ARG A 623 -27.64 -11.63 26.69
C ARG A 623 -28.70 -12.73 26.68
N ALA A 624 -28.86 -13.33 25.50
CA ALA A 624 -29.61 -14.56 25.20
C ALA A 624 -31.14 -14.39 25.01
N GLU A 625 -31.55 -14.08 23.77
CA GLU A 625 -32.54 -14.88 23.00
C GLU A 625 -32.97 -14.27 21.65
N SER A 626 -32.60 -13.03 21.28
CA SER A 626 -33.12 -12.40 20.02
C SER A 626 -32.15 -12.24 18.83
N LYS A 627 -30.86 -12.58 18.97
CA LYS A 627 -29.86 -12.20 17.94
C LYS A 627 -29.89 -13.05 16.66
N VAL A 628 -30.21 -14.34 16.75
CA VAL A 628 -30.09 -15.30 15.61
C VAL A 628 -31.22 -15.13 14.57
N THR A 629 -32.38 -14.61 14.96
CA THR A 629 -33.51 -14.34 14.05
C THR A 629 -33.40 -12.98 13.33
N SER A 630 -32.69 -12.01 13.93
CA SER A 630 -32.55 -10.65 13.37
C SER A 630 -31.57 -10.54 12.18
N GLU A 631 -30.51 -11.36 12.16
CA GLU A 631 -29.48 -11.31 11.10
C GLU A 631 -29.97 -11.89 9.77
N VAL A 632 -30.79 -12.95 9.82
CA VAL A 632 -31.37 -13.60 8.63
C VAL A 632 -32.41 -12.71 7.95
N ASP A 633 -33.23 -11.98 8.73
CA ASP A 633 -34.22 -11.03 8.20
C ASP A 633 -33.54 -9.81 7.53
N THR A 634 -32.39 -9.37 8.03
CA THR A 634 -31.66 -8.22 7.49
C THR A 634 -31.04 -8.51 6.12
N ARG A 635 -30.38 -9.67 5.93
CA ARG A 635 -29.79 -10.05 4.64
C ARG A 635 -30.85 -10.38 3.58
N PHE A 636 -31.98 -10.93 4.00
CA PHE A 636 -33.12 -11.18 3.10
C PHE A 636 -33.76 -9.87 2.61
N LYS A 637 -34.01 -8.90 3.52
CA LYS A 637 -34.50 -7.56 3.15
C LYS A 637 -33.58 -6.87 2.15
N GLU A 638 -32.27 -6.97 2.35
CA GLU A 638 -31.28 -6.39 1.42
C GLU A 638 -31.33 -7.06 0.04
N ALA A 639 -31.54 -8.38 -0.03
CA ALA A 639 -31.73 -9.10 -1.29
C ALA A 639 -32.98 -8.62 -2.05
N VAL A 640 -34.05 -8.30 -1.33
CA VAL A 640 -35.27 -7.72 -1.91
C VAL A 640 -35.00 -6.31 -2.46
N LEU A 641 -34.29 -5.45 -1.73
CA LEU A 641 -33.92 -4.12 -2.19
C LEU A 641 -33.04 -4.17 -3.47
N VAL A 642 -32.03 -5.02 -3.49
CA VAL A 642 -31.20 -5.25 -4.68
C VAL A 642 -32.06 -5.68 -5.86
N GLY A 643 -33.01 -6.60 -5.62
CA GLY A 643 -33.99 -7.04 -6.59
C GLY A 643 -34.84 -5.90 -7.17
N ALA A 644 -35.37 -5.04 -6.29
CA ALA A 644 -36.16 -3.87 -6.66
C ALA A 644 -35.36 -2.90 -7.54
N ILE A 645 -34.10 -2.61 -7.18
CA ILE A 645 -33.21 -1.73 -7.96
C ILE A 645 -32.95 -2.31 -9.34
N VAL A 646 -32.56 -3.59 -9.43
CA VAL A 646 -32.27 -4.23 -10.73
C VAL A 646 -33.51 -4.22 -11.61
N LYS A 647 -34.70 -4.47 -11.05
CA LYS A 647 -35.96 -4.39 -11.80
C LYS A 647 -36.24 -2.96 -12.28
N ALA A 648 -36.13 -1.95 -11.41
CA ALA A 648 -36.38 -0.56 -11.77
C ALA A 648 -35.47 -0.07 -12.91
N PHE A 649 -34.17 -0.41 -12.87
CA PHE A 649 -33.23 -0.09 -13.94
C PHE A 649 -33.55 -0.81 -15.25
N PHE A 650 -33.96 -2.09 -15.16
CA PHE A 650 -34.33 -2.88 -16.32
C PHE A 650 -35.64 -2.37 -16.96
N ASP A 651 -36.65 -2.04 -16.17
CA ASP A 651 -37.91 -1.49 -16.68
C ASP A 651 -37.73 -0.10 -17.31
N ALA A 652 -36.80 0.70 -16.78
CA ALA A 652 -36.55 2.07 -17.26
C ALA A 652 -35.73 2.15 -18.56
N GLY A 653 -35.10 1.06 -19.03
CA GLY A 653 -34.22 1.12 -20.20
C GLY A 653 -33.65 -0.19 -20.75
N GLY A 654 -34.02 -1.34 -20.20
CA GLY A 654 -33.64 -2.68 -20.67
C GLY A 654 -32.17 -3.08 -20.54
N GLU A 655 -31.30 -2.19 -20.03
CA GLU A 655 -29.86 -2.44 -19.92
C GLU A 655 -29.50 -3.01 -18.53
N PRO A 656 -28.54 -3.95 -18.45
CA PRO A 656 -28.08 -4.52 -17.19
C PRO A 656 -27.32 -3.51 -16.31
N ILE A 657 -27.59 -3.50 -15.00
CA ILE A 657 -26.84 -2.67 -14.04
C ILE A 657 -25.58 -3.40 -13.54
N GLY A 658 -24.42 -2.80 -13.72
CA GLY A 658 -23.14 -3.35 -13.26
C GLY A 658 -22.98 -3.27 -11.72
N ASN A 659 -22.14 -4.15 -11.15
CA ASN A 659 -21.91 -4.25 -9.69
C ASN A 659 -21.53 -2.92 -9.03
N PHE A 660 -20.68 -2.13 -9.70
CA PHE A 660 -20.25 -0.82 -9.20
C PHE A 660 -21.44 0.11 -8.96
N ARG A 661 -22.29 0.30 -9.98
CA ARG A 661 -23.48 1.16 -9.88
C ARG A 661 -24.51 0.58 -8.92
N LEU A 662 -24.66 -0.75 -8.90
CA LEU A 662 -25.61 -1.43 -8.01
C LEU A 662 -25.28 -1.20 -6.53
N GLN A 663 -24.01 -1.22 -6.13
CA GLN A 663 -23.61 -0.92 -4.75
C GLN A 663 -23.96 0.52 -4.35
N LYS A 664 -23.73 1.49 -5.24
CA LYS A 664 -24.11 2.90 -5.01
C LYS A 664 -25.62 3.10 -5.00
N ALA A 665 -26.34 2.36 -5.85
CA ALA A 665 -27.79 2.39 -5.89
C ALA A 665 -28.41 1.89 -4.57
N VAL A 666 -27.84 0.86 -3.95
CA VAL A 666 -28.27 0.39 -2.62
C VAL A 666 -28.08 1.48 -1.57
N TYR A 667 -26.93 2.17 -1.59
CA TYR A 667 -26.67 3.30 -0.69
C TYR A 667 -27.73 4.40 -0.84
N PHE A 668 -27.93 4.90 -2.06
CA PHE A 668 -28.88 5.99 -2.33
C PHE A 668 -30.33 5.60 -2.05
N ALA A 669 -30.74 4.37 -2.34
CA ALA A 669 -32.09 3.90 -2.04
C ALA A 669 -32.36 3.86 -0.53
N ARG A 670 -31.38 3.44 0.28
CA ARG A 670 -31.52 3.46 1.74
C ARG A 670 -31.53 4.87 2.31
N ARG A 671 -30.65 5.74 1.78
CA ARG A 671 -30.61 7.15 2.17
C ARG A 671 -31.92 7.88 1.85
N HIS A 672 -32.55 7.58 0.70
CA HIS A 672 -33.88 8.06 0.33
C HIS A 672 -34.97 7.52 1.27
N ASN A 673 -34.84 6.27 1.71
CA ASN A 673 -35.77 5.64 2.64
C ASN A 673 -35.59 6.10 4.11
N GLY A 674 -34.89 7.22 4.35
CA GLY A 674 -34.68 7.81 5.68
C GLY A 674 -33.62 7.12 6.55
N GLU A 675 -32.81 6.22 6.01
CA GLU A 675 -31.70 5.60 6.77
C GLU A 675 -30.49 6.55 6.84
N HIS A 676 -29.96 6.78 8.04
CA HIS A 676 -28.82 7.66 8.30
C HIS A 676 -27.54 6.90 8.65
N VAL A 677 -26.37 7.53 8.42
CA VAL A 677 -25.05 6.90 8.58
C VAL A 677 -24.80 6.37 10.00
N GLY A 678 -25.32 7.04 11.04
CA GLY A 678 -25.18 6.61 12.43
C GLY A 678 -25.91 5.30 12.78
N GLN A 679 -26.80 4.82 11.91
CA GLN A 679 -27.57 3.60 12.16
C GLN A 679 -26.90 2.35 11.56
N MET A 680 -26.04 2.49 10.54
CA MET A 680 -25.53 1.33 9.78
C MET A 680 -24.12 1.54 9.18
N GLU A 681 -23.09 1.01 9.85
CA GLU A 681 -21.67 1.07 9.43
C GLU A 681 -21.41 0.45 8.02
N TYR A 682 -22.29 -0.45 7.54
CA TYR A 682 -22.15 -1.04 6.21
C TYR A 682 -22.52 -0.08 5.07
N LEU A 683 -23.26 1.00 5.33
CA LEU A 683 -23.52 2.04 4.32
C LEU A 683 -22.22 2.72 3.88
N LYS A 684 -21.22 2.78 4.78
CA LYS A 684 -19.84 3.20 4.45
C LYS A 684 -19.25 2.34 3.35
N LYS A 685 -19.52 1.04 3.34
CA LYS A 685 -19.01 0.12 2.32
C LYS A 685 -19.77 0.24 1.01
N ALA A 686 -21.07 0.52 1.06
CA ALA A 686 -21.87 0.80 -0.13
C ALA A 686 -21.46 2.14 -0.78
N ALA A 687 -21.15 3.16 0.02
CA ALA A 687 -20.62 4.45 -0.43
C ALA A 687 -19.09 4.43 -0.73
N GLY A 688 -18.34 3.48 -0.16
CA GLY A 688 -16.88 3.29 -0.25
C GLY A 688 -16.36 2.78 -1.61
N PRO A 689 -15.04 2.77 -1.87
CA PRO A 689 -14.51 2.43 -3.19
C PRO A 689 -14.83 0.98 -3.58
N TYR A 690 -15.02 0.73 -4.88
CA TYR A 690 -15.09 -0.64 -5.38
C TYR A 690 -13.71 -1.29 -5.27
N ASN A 691 -13.56 -2.20 -4.31
CA ASN A 691 -12.37 -3.02 -4.15
C ASN A 691 -12.63 -4.44 -4.69
N PRO A 692 -11.94 -4.89 -5.76
CA PRO A 692 -12.07 -6.26 -6.29
C PRO A 692 -11.71 -7.36 -5.28
N SER A 693 -10.87 -7.07 -4.29
CA SER A 693 -10.46 -8.01 -3.23
C SER A 693 -11.40 -7.99 -2.01
N MET A 694 -12.29 -7.00 -1.91
CA MET A 694 -13.36 -6.94 -0.90
C MET A 694 -14.72 -7.03 -1.60
N LYS A 695 -15.24 -8.25 -1.74
CA LYS A 695 -16.61 -8.45 -2.18
C LYS A 695 -17.56 -7.81 -1.16
N TYR A 696 -18.34 -6.82 -1.57
CA TYR A 696 -19.60 -6.49 -0.89
C TYR A 696 -20.36 -7.81 -0.68
N SER A 697 -20.52 -8.22 0.57
CA SER A 697 -21.06 -9.52 0.97
C SER A 697 -22.60 -9.55 1.01
N GLY A 698 -23.26 -8.50 0.53
CA GLY A 698 -24.69 -8.28 0.71
C GLY A 698 -25.62 -9.04 -0.25
N GLY A 699 -26.90 -8.65 -0.20
CA GLY A 699 -28.08 -9.31 -0.80
C GLY A 699 -28.02 -9.76 -2.27
N ILE A 700 -27.02 -9.36 -3.06
CA ILE A 700 -26.80 -9.83 -4.44
C ILE A 700 -26.60 -11.36 -4.49
N ALA A 701 -25.83 -11.93 -3.56
CA ALA A 701 -25.57 -13.38 -3.55
C ALA A 701 -26.85 -14.18 -3.27
N ILE A 702 -27.68 -13.70 -2.34
CA ILE A 702 -28.97 -14.31 -1.99
C ILE A 702 -29.97 -14.16 -3.16
N ALA A 703 -30.03 -12.98 -3.78
CA ALA A 703 -30.90 -12.73 -4.92
C ALA A 703 -30.52 -13.59 -6.13
N LYS A 704 -29.22 -13.84 -6.35
CA LYS A 704 -28.73 -14.81 -7.34
C LYS A 704 -29.07 -16.25 -6.97
N GLN A 705 -28.87 -16.66 -5.71
CA GLN A 705 -29.20 -18.01 -5.24
C GLN A 705 -30.69 -18.32 -5.40
N LYS A 706 -31.56 -17.33 -5.15
CA LYS A 706 -33.01 -17.42 -5.35
C LYS A 706 -33.44 -17.24 -6.82
N SER A 707 -32.51 -17.08 -7.75
CA SER A 707 -32.79 -16.85 -9.18
C SER A 707 -33.65 -15.60 -9.45
N TRP A 708 -33.64 -14.63 -8.54
CA TRP A 708 -34.28 -13.32 -8.72
C TRP A 708 -33.49 -12.44 -9.67
N LEU A 709 -32.17 -12.66 -9.78
CA LEU A 709 -31.26 -11.97 -10.68
C LEU A 709 -30.56 -12.96 -11.60
N ARG A 710 -30.25 -12.53 -12.82
CA ARG A 710 -29.33 -13.21 -13.73
C ARG A 710 -28.37 -12.22 -14.37
N GLU A 711 -27.21 -12.70 -14.79
CA GLU A 711 -26.24 -11.87 -15.51
C GLU A 711 -26.55 -11.81 -17.00
N MET A 712 -26.43 -10.61 -17.56
CA MET A 712 -26.58 -10.34 -18.98
C MET A 712 -25.48 -9.39 -19.44
N ARG A 713 -24.98 -9.59 -20.66
CA ARG A 713 -24.04 -8.68 -21.31
C ARG A 713 -24.82 -7.55 -21.99
N GLY A 714 -24.64 -6.33 -21.51
CA GLY A 714 -25.16 -5.11 -22.11
C GLY A 714 -24.10 -4.36 -22.90
N ARG A 715 -24.40 -3.10 -23.23
CA ARG A 715 -23.52 -2.23 -24.05
C ARG A 715 -22.16 -1.96 -23.41
N PHE A 716 -22.11 -1.86 -22.09
CA PHE A 716 -20.92 -1.46 -21.31
C PHE A 716 -20.28 -2.60 -20.52
N GLY A 717 -20.67 -3.86 -20.76
CA GLY A 717 -20.13 -5.04 -20.08
C GLY A 717 -21.20 -5.93 -19.46
N PHE A 718 -20.82 -6.74 -18.48
CA PHE A 718 -21.74 -7.60 -17.74
C PHE A 718 -22.42 -6.83 -16.60
N GLY A 719 -23.71 -7.08 -16.40
CA GLY A 719 -24.45 -6.61 -15.24
C GLY A 719 -25.66 -7.49 -14.96
N HIS A 720 -26.49 -7.06 -14.01
CA HIS A 720 -27.65 -7.83 -13.53
C HIS A 720 -28.94 -7.35 -14.18
N VAL A 721 -29.80 -8.32 -14.50
CA VAL A 721 -31.19 -8.12 -14.92
C VAL A 721 -32.11 -9.05 -14.11
N PRO A 722 -33.44 -8.83 -14.12
CA PRO A 722 -34.39 -9.75 -13.50
C PRO A 722 -34.22 -11.19 -14.02
N GLY A 723 -34.17 -12.12 -13.06
CA GLY A 723 -34.05 -13.56 -13.29
C GLY A 723 -35.41 -14.26 -13.41
N PRO A 724 -35.41 -15.58 -13.66
CA PRO A 724 -36.64 -16.35 -13.90
C PRO A 724 -37.62 -16.37 -12.71
N ALA A 725 -37.15 -16.15 -11.49
CA ALA A 725 -37.96 -16.13 -10.28
C ALA A 725 -38.20 -14.69 -9.75
N ALA A 726 -38.04 -13.66 -10.59
CA ALA A 726 -38.18 -12.27 -10.19
C ALA A 726 -39.57 -11.92 -9.61
N GLU A 727 -40.64 -12.60 -10.01
CA GLU A 727 -41.98 -12.38 -9.45
C GLU A 727 -42.04 -12.66 -7.93
N GLU A 728 -41.19 -13.57 -7.44
CA GLU A 728 -41.18 -13.96 -6.02
C GLU A 728 -40.70 -12.81 -5.11
N MET A 729 -39.76 -11.97 -5.57
CA MET A 729 -39.28 -10.79 -4.83
C MET A 729 -40.26 -9.62 -4.88
N GLU A 730 -41.07 -9.50 -5.93
CA GLU A 730 -42.03 -8.39 -6.09
C GLU A 730 -43.10 -8.40 -4.99
N ASN A 731 -43.48 -9.59 -4.53
CA ASN A 731 -44.38 -9.78 -3.40
C ASN A 731 -43.89 -9.13 -2.10
N TRP A 732 -42.58 -8.86 -2.01
CA TRP A 732 -41.94 -8.25 -0.85
C TRP A 732 -41.71 -6.74 -0.99
N PHE A 733 -41.86 -6.17 -2.19
CA PHE A 733 -41.61 -4.74 -2.43
C PHE A 733 -42.57 -3.86 -1.63
N ALA A 734 -43.86 -4.18 -1.66
CA ALA A 734 -44.87 -3.48 -0.87
C ALA A 734 -44.68 -3.69 0.64
N LYS A 735 -44.25 -4.90 1.04
CA LYS A 735 -44.04 -5.24 2.45
C LYS A 735 -42.87 -4.46 3.07
N TYR A 736 -41.79 -4.26 2.32
CA TYR A 736 -40.59 -3.59 2.82
C TYR A 736 -40.43 -2.15 2.32
N GLY A 737 -41.36 -1.64 1.50
CA GLY A 737 -41.33 -0.27 0.99
C GLY A 737 -40.26 0.01 -0.07
N PHE A 738 -39.54 -0.99 -0.58
CA PHE A 738 -38.38 -0.78 -1.46
C PHE A 738 -38.72 -0.45 -2.92
N GLY A 739 -40.00 -0.51 -3.31
CA GLY A 739 -40.40 -0.19 -4.68
C GLY A 739 -40.19 1.27 -5.06
N ASP A 740 -40.48 2.18 -4.14
CA ASP A 740 -40.35 3.62 -4.37
C ASP A 740 -38.88 4.09 -4.36
N PRO A 741 -38.05 3.76 -3.35
CA PRO A 741 -36.63 4.11 -3.37
C PRO A 741 -35.87 3.54 -4.57
N ALA A 742 -36.20 2.31 -5.01
CA ALA A 742 -35.58 1.72 -6.19
C ALA A 742 -35.91 2.49 -7.48
N ARG A 743 -37.16 2.95 -7.62
CA ARG A 743 -37.61 3.77 -8.76
C ARG A 743 -36.93 5.14 -8.73
N TRP A 744 -36.89 5.78 -7.56
CA TRP A 744 -36.25 7.06 -7.37
C TRP A 744 -34.77 7.04 -7.80
N VAL A 745 -34.00 6.02 -7.37
CA VAL A 745 -32.60 5.89 -7.78
C VAL A 745 -32.47 5.68 -9.30
N ALA A 746 -33.34 4.87 -9.90
CA ALA A 746 -33.32 4.67 -11.35
C ALA A 746 -33.59 5.97 -12.12
N GLU A 747 -34.54 6.79 -11.67
CA GLU A 747 -34.91 8.06 -12.31
C GLU A 747 -33.78 9.09 -12.22
N HIS A 748 -33.17 9.25 -11.05
CA HIS A 748 -32.20 10.32 -10.77
C HIS A 748 -30.77 9.98 -11.22
N PHE A 749 -30.40 8.70 -11.31
CA PHE A 749 -29.00 8.31 -11.52
C PHE A 749 -28.71 7.49 -12.78
N ARG A 750 -29.72 6.98 -13.51
CA ARG A 750 -29.47 6.09 -14.69
C ARG A 750 -28.59 6.72 -15.77
N PHE A 751 -28.66 8.04 -15.95
CA PHE A 751 -27.89 8.76 -16.97
C PHE A 751 -26.55 9.31 -16.45
N LYS A 752 -26.25 9.16 -15.16
CA LYS A 752 -24.98 9.62 -14.58
C LYS A 752 -23.82 8.69 -14.94
N LYS A 753 -22.64 9.28 -15.13
CA LYS A 753 -21.35 8.58 -15.32
C LYS A 753 -20.87 7.95 -14.02
N ASN A 754 -19.98 6.96 -14.10
CA ASN A 754 -19.53 6.21 -12.93
C ASN A 754 -18.82 7.13 -11.90
N GLU A 755 -18.10 8.14 -12.38
CA GLU A 755 -17.42 9.12 -11.54
C GLU A 755 -18.41 9.97 -10.74
N GLU A 756 -19.55 10.34 -11.33
CA GLU A 756 -20.63 11.08 -10.66
C GLU A 756 -21.29 10.22 -9.57
N TRP A 757 -21.58 8.94 -9.88
CA TRP A 757 -22.08 7.99 -8.89
C TRP A 757 -21.16 7.86 -7.67
N GLU A 758 -19.84 7.80 -7.90
CA GLU A 758 -18.87 7.67 -6.82
C GLU A 758 -18.71 8.96 -6.04
N THR A 759 -18.64 10.10 -6.74
CA THR A 759 -18.46 11.42 -6.12
C THR A 759 -19.63 11.75 -5.20
N LEU A 760 -20.86 11.63 -5.71
CA LEU A 760 -22.06 11.94 -4.92
C LEU A 760 -22.21 11.05 -3.70
N ALA A 761 -21.98 9.74 -3.83
CA ALA A 761 -22.10 8.82 -2.69
C ALA A 761 -21.01 9.05 -1.64
N THR A 762 -19.81 9.45 -2.08
CA THR A 762 -18.69 9.76 -1.18
C THR A 762 -18.98 11.05 -0.41
N VAL A 763 -19.44 12.09 -1.11
CA VAL A 763 -19.72 13.38 -0.49
C VAL A 763 -20.91 13.30 0.46
N ASP A 764 -22.01 12.65 0.04
CA ASP A 764 -23.20 12.45 0.88
C ASP A 764 -22.89 11.71 2.18
N TYR A 765 -22.14 10.61 2.10
CA TYR A 765 -21.80 9.83 3.29
C TYR A 765 -20.93 10.62 4.27
N ALA A 766 -19.94 11.35 3.76
CA ALA A 766 -19.07 12.20 4.57
C ALA A 766 -19.87 13.30 5.28
N MET A 767 -20.81 13.94 4.56
CA MET A 767 -21.72 14.93 5.14
C MET A 767 -22.57 14.35 6.27
N GLU A 768 -23.22 13.21 6.03
CA GLU A 768 -24.06 12.53 7.03
C GLU A 768 -23.26 12.10 8.27
N HIS A 769 -22.03 11.61 8.06
CA HIS A 769 -21.17 11.21 9.17
C HIS A 769 -20.75 12.42 10.01
N LEU A 770 -20.30 13.51 9.39
CA LEU A 770 -19.96 14.75 10.09
C LEU A 770 -21.16 15.30 10.87
N GLN A 771 -22.35 15.30 10.25
CA GLN A 771 -23.58 15.72 10.90
C GLN A 771 -23.94 14.82 12.11
N SER A 772 -23.70 13.51 12.02
CA SER A 772 -23.93 12.58 13.15
C SER A 772 -23.01 12.84 14.35
N LEU A 773 -21.85 13.47 14.13
CA LEU A 773 -20.92 13.92 15.16
C LEU A 773 -21.22 15.34 15.66
N GLY A 774 -22.30 15.97 15.19
CA GLY A 774 -22.65 17.35 15.53
C GLY A 774 -21.78 18.41 14.82
N VAL A 775 -21.11 18.04 13.73
CA VAL A 775 -20.27 18.96 12.93
C VAL A 775 -21.05 19.41 11.69
N GLU A 776 -21.16 20.72 11.49
CA GLU A 776 -21.82 21.29 10.31
C GLU A 776 -20.92 21.19 9.08
N ALA A 777 -21.19 20.21 8.22
CA ALA A 777 -20.35 19.88 7.07
C ALA A 777 -20.25 21.01 6.04
N ASP A 778 -19.04 21.53 5.86
CA ASP A 778 -18.62 22.33 4.70
C ASP A 778 -17.71 21.53 3.74
N ALA A 779 -17.37 22.11 2.58
CA ALA A 779 -16.58 21.40 1.57
C ALA A 779 -15.16 21.05 2.05
N ALA A 780 -14.55 21.90 2.89
CA ALA A 780 -13.23 21.66 3.44
C ALA A 780 -13.27 20.52 4.48
N GLN A 781 -14.28 20.50 5.35
CA GLN A 781 -14.49 19.45 6.33
C GLN A 781 -14.84 18.10 5.70
N VAL A 782 -15.68 18.08 4.66
CA VAL A 782 -15.97 16.87 3.90
C VAL A 782 -14.69 16.33 3.24
N LEU A 783 -13.91 17.21 2.63
CA LEU A 783 -12.64 16.82 2.03
C LEU A 783 -11.63 16.35 3.10
N GLN A 784 -11.59 16.98 4.26
CA GLN A 784 -10.77 16.56 5.41
C GLN A 784 -11.21 15.20 5.96
N TYR A 785 -12.50 14.94 6.07
CA TYR A 785 -13.05 13.64 6.46
C TYR A 785 -12.58 12.54 5.50
N ILE A 786 -12.68 12.79 4.19
CA ILE A 786 -12.21 11.85 3.16
C ILE A 786 -10.69 11.68 3.22
N ARG A 787 -9.93 12.75 3.51
CA ARG A 787 -8.46 12.70 3.68
C ARG A 787 -8.03 11.87 4.89
N ALA A 788 -8.78 11.96 5.99
CA ALA A 788 -8.46 11.31 7.26
C ALA A 788 -8.77 9.81 7.28
N ASP A 789 -9.53 9.31 6.31
CA ASP A 789 -9.93 7.90 6.21
C ASP A 789 -9.06 7.17 5.18
N ASP A 790 -8.21 6.24 5.61
CA ASP A 790 -7.29 5.50 4.72
C ASP A 790 -7.99 4.73 3.60
N GLU A 791 -9.23 4.27 3.79
CA GLU A 791 -9.98 3.56 2.76
C GLU A 791 -10.53 4.53 1.70
N TRP A 792 -10.82 5.78 2.08
CA TRP A 792 -11.45 6.77 1.21
C TRP A 792 -10.47 7.80 0.65
N ARG A 793 -9.31 8.01 1.28
CA ARG A 793 -8.25 8.93 0.84
C ARG A 793 -7.86 8.74 -0.64
N PRO A 794 -7.73 7.51 -1.19
CA PRO A 794 -7.43 7.31 -2.62
C PRO A 794 -8.48 7.89 -3.59
N LYS A 795 -9.71 8.17 -3.12
CA LYS A 795 -10.76 8.76 -3.95
C LYS A 795 -10.47 10.21 -4.33
N ILE A 796 -9.65 10.92 -3.54
CA ILE A 796 -9.33 12.32 -3.81
C ILE A 796 -8.60 12.43 -5.14
N GLU A 797 -7.58 11.61 -5.36
CA GLU A 797 -6.84 11.55 -6.62
C GLU A 797 -7.69 10.95 -7.74
N LYS A 798 -8.37 9.82 -7.46
CA LYS A 798 -9.18 9.10 -8.46
C LYS A 798 -10.31 9.95 -9.04
N LEU A 799 -11.01 10.72 -8.19
CA LEU A 799 -12.16 11.54 -8.58
C LEU A 799 -11.78 13.02 -8.78
N ARG A 800 -10.50 13.38 -8.56
CA ARG A 800 -10.01 14.77 -8.59
C ARG A 800 -10.85 15.67 -7.67
N LEU A 801 -11.05 15.22 -6.43
CA LEU A 801 -11.82 15.99 -5.44
C LEU A 801 -11.05 17.22 -5.01
N THR A 802 -11.64 18.38 -5.25
CA THR A 802 -11.20 19.69 -4.76
C THR A 802 -12.31 20.25 -3.89
N GLU A 803 -12.05 21.26 -3.06
CA GLU A 803 -13.11 21.92 -2.28
C GLU A 803 -14.24 22.43 -3.19
N MET A 804 -13.91 22.88 -4.41
CA MET A 804 -14.89 23.32 -5.41
C MET A 804 -15.73 22.16 -5.96
N SER A 805 -15.12 21.01 -6.32
CA SER A 805 -15.88 19.86 -6.84
C SER A 805 -16.69 19.17 -5.74
N VAL A 806 -16.16 19.12 -4.51
CA VAL A 806 -16.89 18.71 -3.31
C VAL A 806 -18.05 19.65 -3.05
N GLY A 807 -17.85 20.97 -3.05
CA GLY A 807 -18.91 21.96 -2.86
C GLY A 807 -20.02 21.83 -3.92
N THR A 808 -19.66 21.58 -5.17
CA THR A 808 -20.63 21.31 -6.25
C THR A 808 -21.43 20.04 -5.98
N ALA A 809 -20.76 18.96 -5.60
CA ALA A 809 -21.41 17.70 -5.23
C ALA A 809 -22.28 17.83 -3.98
N MET A 810 -21.90 18.64 -3.00
CA MET A 810 -22.70 18.92 -1.80
C MET A 810 -24.00 19.63 -2.15
N LEU A 811 -23.97 20.60 -3.08
CA LEU A 811 -25.19 21.25 -3.56
C LEU A 811 -26.12 20.26 -4.26
N GLU A 812 -25.56 19.37 -5.08
CA GLU A 812 -26.33 18.34 -5.78
C GLU A 812 -26.93 17.30 -4.82
N VAL A 813 -26.14 16.83 -3.85
CA VAL A 813 -26.61 15.92 -2.78
C VAL A 813 -27.72 16.57 -1.97
N LYS A 814 -27.55 17.84 -1.56
CA LYS A 814 -28.60 18.60 -0.88
C LYS A 814 -29.85 18.66 -1.76
N ALA A 815 -29.74 19.00 -3.04
CA ALA A 815 -30.89 19.06 -3.95
C ALA A 815 -31.60 17.70 -4.10
N LEU A 816 -30.84 16.59 -4.15
CA LEU A 816 -31.38 15.23 -4.25
C LEU A 816 -32.23 14.85 -3.03
N PHE A 817 -31.85 15.29 -1.82
CA PHE A 817 -32.52 14.90 -0.57
C PHE A 817 -33.36 16.00 0.10
N SER A 818 -33.36 17.23 -0.42
CA SER A 818 -34.16 18.35 0.13
C SER A 818 -35.61 18.39 -0.38
N ALA A 819 -35.95 17.59 -1.39
CA ALA A 819 -37.25 17.65 -2.06
C ALA A 819 -38.43 17.05 -1.26
N GLU A 820 -38.21 16.51 -0.05
CA GLU A 820 -39.26 15.87 0.77
C GLU A 820 -39.49 16.57 2.13
N SER A 821 -39.32 17.88 2.17
CA SER A 821 -39.88 18.71 3.26
C SER A 821 -40.93 19.68 2.73
N GLY A 822 -41.84 19.16 1.90
CA GLY A 822 -43.11 19.81 1.60
C GLY A 822 -44.07 19.63 2.76
N ASP A 823 -43.93 20.50 3.77
CA ASP A 823 -45.05 20.84 4.65
C ASP A 823 -46.02 21.67 3.80
N ASP A 824 -47.09 21.04 3.31
CA ASP A 824 -48.25 21.70 2.70
C ASP A 824 -48.94 22.55 3.78
N SER A 825 -48.43 23.76 3.99
CA SER A 825 -49.13 24.83 4.68
C SER A 825 -48.86 26.20 4.05
N VAL A 826 -49.23 26.38 2.77
CA VAL A 826 -49.91 27.59 2.24
C VAL A 826 -50.83 27.21 1.10
#